data_AF-A0AAV2BMU5-F1
#
_entry.id   AF-A0AAV2BMU5-F1
#
_cell.length_a   1.000
_cell.length_b   1.000
_cell.length_c   1.000
_cell.angle_alpha   90.00
_cell.angle_beta   90.00
_cell.angle_gamma   90.00
#
_symmetry.space_group_name_H-M   'P 1'
#
loop_
_entity.id
_entity.type
_entity.pdbx_description
1 polymer ?
#
loop_
_entity_poly.entity_id
_entity_poly.type
_entity_poly.pdbx_seq_one_letter_code
_entity_poly.pdbx_strand_id
1 'polypeptide(L)'
;MHTNSSEGTPTETSAETIPQEVPSSDDSKHNLEQSMNRGSSTLSLNATVDNSEESETAKGSSVTIQKSKSDLQLNNPKEYSSTESLRQISLQVNGLMSETNAFMNGSIDQEDSNSVAENSLEKRNQELALLVNNLRQANDQLHFQIQELKAKNKRLNQNFDQEKKELQEKSHKEQVALKDQLQVHIQTIGILVAEKTELQSSLSLSQQTAKQKAGEIEELQGRLRASRQRASDLEREIIALSNSNQQLEKASKESAKDVERLKSENYRISKLNEELKSANAELTEKLNKRIKDLQALEQEFSECQKKLSLAQTQAQQFETNGDSENRSQLEEVYQQKFELEKRLSLNKDSISKLIMERDQMAEQYQQYITQLSQQVTSLRDEIKQHSSEKEQLSKERNLLQEKLEAIQQQNSSFVKDDPSELKVQINILKNQNDELNQKLQNEISNNESMKEQLEAQIDKIAELEKTVVRLKEDQVDKSRLMETMESDKVAASRAVTQNRELKKQLEELQTGFVTMSNDKLKLVEELDSQKHITKELGERLSQQEKELKELQEQLSQREEELQKLHTSSTKGIYQQNQIADRMRHYEAQGQLTEMLQKELHQAQEQINVLTNQNSELRMALATQSVSDESQKEEKDASKRNDLVAQLSASVRQLEMERDQMIKQLEEQKSNRMQLVEQLKEKATLLHDDDNGSSDVVSRKEYAMIKNAMTQLEERFKQTMNRIAELSDERQQLEHLVMQLQGETDTIGDYIALYQIQRGLMRKRASEKDEYIAQLARDREDMKAKLGELQNLVMRLLEERKLFKSQTQILDDNINFAEISELASNKKAISKDAVDSNSERETKVEEDESSSETESSKKPETTAKKIIDLLTEIESTNLVEKPVLENFHPCPVCSGRLITV
;
A
#
# COMPACT_ATOMS: atom_id res chain seq x y z
N MET A 1 71.40 11.73 -28.67
CA MET A 1 72.41 10.67 -28.91
C MET A 1 72.07 9.47 -28.04
N HIS A 2 72.57 8.29 -28.42
CA HIS A 2 72.45 6.92 -27.86
C HIS A 2 72.44 6.76 -26.32
N THR A 3 71.98 5.67 -25.65
CA THR A 3 71.19 4.43 -25.97
C THR A 3 70.85 3.65 -24.68
N ASN A 4 69.76 2.87 -24.70
CA ASN A 4 69.47 1.56 -24.03
C ASN A 4 69.95 1.16 -22.61
N SER A 5 68.99 0.69 -21.80
CA SER A 5 68.97 -0.53 -20.92
C SER A 5 67.54 -0.59 -20.31
N SER A 6 66.67 -1.62 -20.35
CA SER A 6 66.69 -3.11 -20.32
C SER A 6 66.34 -3.69 -18.95
N GLU A 7 65.45 -4.72 -18.97
CA GLU A 7 64.98 -5.60 -17.87
C GLU A 7 64.17 -4.99 -16.69
N GLY A 8 63.17 -5.68 -16.12
CA GLY A 8 62.59 -6.98 -16.49
C GLY A 8 61.34 -7.35 -15.66
N THR A 9 60.48 -8.20 -16.21
CA THR A 9 59.25 -8.75 -15.58
C THR A 9 59.44 -10.21 -15.16
N PRO A 10 58.92 -10.67 -14.01
CA PRO A 10 58.83 -12.09 -13.69
C PRO A 10 57.45 -12.67 -14.05
N THR A 11 57.45 -13.76 -14.80
CA THR A 11 56.35 -14.73 -14.92
C THR A 11 56.75 -16.00 -14.18
N GLU A 12 55.93 -16.51 -13.27
CA GLU A 12 56.08 -17.88 -12.76
C GLU A 12 54.78 -18.67 -12.83
N THR A 13 54.86 -19.80 -13.52
CA THR A 13 53.89 -20.88 -13.56
C THR A 13 54.22 -21.91 -12.47
N SER A 14 53.22 -22.51 -11.83
CA SER A 14 53.32 -23.89 -11.32
C SER A 14 51.92 -24.47 -11.10
N ALA A 15 51.76 -25.75 -11.44
CA ALA A 15 50.61 -26.57 -11.07
C ALA A 15 50.97 -27.42 -9.85
N GLU A 16 49.98 -27.92 -9.09
CA GLU A 16 49.86 -29.34 -8.72
C GLU A 16 48.64 -29.66 -7.83
N THR A 17 47.94 -30.72 -8.24
CA THR A 17 47.52 -31.89 -7.43
C THR A 17 46.50 -31.77 -6.28
N ILE A 18 45.48 -32.64 -6.38
CA ILE A 18 44.41 -32.95 -5.42
C ILE A 18 44.93 -33.89 -4.31
N PRO A 19 44.47 -33.75 -3.05
CA PRO A 19 43.85 -34.91 -2.39
C PRO A 19 42.48 -34.60 -1.75
N GLN A 20 41.62 -35.62 -1.72
CA GLN A 20 40.45 -35.66 -0.82
C GLN A 20 40.91 -35.99 0.60
N GLU A 21 40.25 -35.44 1.62
CA GLU A 21 39.82 -36.22 2.78
C GLU A 21 38.70 -35.53 3.58
N VAL A 22 37.90 -36.33 4.27
CA VAL A 22 36.71 -35.93 5.05
C VAL A 22 37.07 -35.99 6.54
N PRO A 23 36.43 -35.16 7.39
CA PRO A 23 35.92 -35.75 8.62
C PRO A 23 34.47 -35.36 8.93
N SER A 24 33.73 -36.38 9.37
CA SER A 24 32.42 -36.28 10.01
C SER A 24 32.52 -35.75 11.44
N SER A 25 31.43 -35.17 11.95
CA SER A 25 31.12 -35.22 13.38
C SER A 25 29.60 -35.36 13.57
N ASP A 26 29.20 -36.48 14.17
CA ASP A 26 27.89 -36.62 14.79
C ASP A 26 27.82 -35.77 16.06
N ASP A 27 26.63 -35.34 16.47
CA ASP A 27 26.27 -35.49 17.88
C ASP A 27 24.76 -35.65 18.10
N SER A 28 24.38 -36.30 19.21
CA SER A 28 23.09 -36.98 19.35
C SER A 28 22.11 -36.39 20.39
N LYS A 29 20.82 -36.49 20.04
CA LYS A 29 19.63 -36.82 20.89
C LYS A 29 19.69 -36.59 22.41
N HIS A 30 18.64 -35.96 22.98
CA HIS A 30 17.52 -36.72 23.60
C HIS A 30 16.37 -35.87 24.18
N ASN A 31 15.14 -36.42 24.08
CA ASN A 31 14.00 -36.33 25.04
C ASN A 31 13.27 -34.98 25.28
N LEU A 32 11.98 -34.94 25.66
CA LEU A 32 11.03 -36.02 25.97
C LEU A 32 9.58 -35.71 25.50
N GLU A 33 8.84 -36.78 25.25
CA GLU A 33 7.38 -37.00 25.19
C GLU A 33 6.41 -35.90 25.69
N GLN A 34 5.30 -35.72 24.96
CA GLN A 34 4.00 -36.11 25.52
C GLN A 34 3.02 -36.58 24.44
N SER A 35 2.13 -37.51 24.83
CA SER A 35 1.28 -38.27 23.93
C SER A 35 -0.20 -37.87 24.04
N MET A 36 -0.91 -37.93 22.92
CA MET A 36 -2.24 -38.53 22.90
C MET A 36 -2.57 -39.06 21.50
N ASN A 37 -3.44 -40.06 21.46
CA ASN A 37 -3.55 -41.05 20.37
C ASN A 37 -5.02 -41.24 19.94
N ARG A 38 -5.22 -41.91 18.80
CA ARG A 38 -6.48 -42.29 18.12
C ARG A 38 -7.07 -41.19 17.20
N GLY A 39 -7.39 -41.47 15.93
CA GLY A 39 -7.17 -42.72 15.18
C GLY A 39 -7.81 -42.71 13.79
N SER A 40 -7.73 -43.86 13.11
CA SER A 40 -8.34 -44.20 11.80
C SER A 40 -7.63 -43.71 10.54
N SER A 41 -6.77 -44.58 10.00
CA SER A 41 -6.23 -44.54 8.64
C SER A 41 -7.22 -45.12 7.63
N THR A 42 -7.29 -44.56 6.41
CA THR A 42 -7.31 -45.33 5.14
C THR A 42 -6.94 -44.44 3.95
N LEU A 43 -5.75 -44.67 3.41
CA LEU A 43 -5.40 -44.47 1.99
C LEU A 43 -6.10 -45.59 1.17
N SER A 44 -6.21 -45.59 -0.17
CA SER A 44 -6.17 -44.59 -1.26
C SER A 44 -6.35 -45.39 -2.58
N LEU A 45 -6.63 -44.72 -3.71
CA LEU A 45 -6.59 -45.27 -5.09
C LEU A 45 -7.66 -46.34 -5.46
N ASN A 46 -7.93 -46.64 -6.74
CA ASN A 46 -8.22 -45.79 -7.92
C ASN A 46 -8.74 -46.72 -9.06
N ALA A 47 -9.19 -46.13 -10.18
CA ALA A 47 -9.25 -46.74 -11.53
C ALA A 47 -10.37 -47.77 -11.88
N THR A 48 -11.27 -47.34 -12.76
CA THR A 48 -11.69 -47.93 -14.06
C THR A 48 -11.62 -49.45 -14.31
N VAL A 49 -12.63 -49.98 -15.03
CA VAL A 49 -12.46 -50.71 -16.31
C VAL A 49 -13.82 -50.81 -17.04
N ASP A 50 -13.77 -50.93 -18.37
CA ASP A 50 -14.89 -50.98 -19.31
C ASP A 50 -15.04 -52.39 -19.95
N ASN A 51 -16.18 -52.65 -20.61
CA ASN A 51 -16.46 -53.77 -21.54
C ASN A 51 -16.59 -55.24 -21.06
N SER A 52 -17.81 -55.77 -21.28
CA SER A 52 -18.14 -56.92 -22.16
C SER A 52 -17.42 -58.27 -22.02
N GLU A 53 -18.15 -59.34 -21.63
CA GLU A 53 -18.66 -60.36 -22.58
C GLU A 53 -19.60 -61.41 -21.93
N GLU A 54 -20.33 -62.07 -22.84
CA GLU A 54 -21.34 -63.14 -22.83
C GLU A 54 -21.57 -64.15 -21.66
N SER A 55 -22.86 -64.51 -21.55
CA SER A 55 -23.44 -65.88 -21.45
C SER A 55 -23.39 -66.73 -20.15
N GLU A 56 -24.59 -67.13 -19.72
CA GLU A 56 -24.99 -68.39 -19.07
C GLU A 56 -24.11 -69.03 -17.96
N THR A 57 -24.55 -68.96 -16.70
CA THR A 57 -25.40 -70.03 -16.09
C THR A 57 -25.68 -69.83 -14.59
N ALA A 58 -26.96 -70.04 -14.23
CA ALA A 58 -27.47 -70.64 -12.99
C ALA A 58 -27.20 -70.03 -11.57
N LYS A 59 -28.29 -70.07 -10.77
CA LYS A 59 -28.39 -69.96 -9.28
C LYS A 59 -28.40 -68.54 -8.67
N GLY A 60 -29.57 -67.92 -8.72
CA GLY A 60 -29.95 -66.80 -7.84
C GLY A 60 -30.84 -67.24 -6.67
N SER A 61 -30.57 -66.68 -5.48
CA SER A 61 -31.43 -66.56 -4.30
C SER A 61 -31.09 -65.19 -3.70
N SER A 62 -31.96 -64.38 -3.11
CA SER A 62 -33.35 -64.57 -2.66
C SER A 62 -34.02 -63.18 -2.50
N VAL A 63 -35.34 -63.08 -2.78
CA VAL A 63 -36.33 -62.14 -2.17
C VAL A 63 -36.02 -60.62 -2.27
N THR A 64 -36.89 -59.82 -2.91
CA THR A 64 -37.99 -59.14 -2.18
C THR A 64 -39.17 -58.75 -3.08
N ILE A 65 -40.35 -59.31 -2.75
CA ILE A 65 -41.73 -58.79 -2.94
C ILE A 65 -42.16 -58.37 -4.37
N GLN A 66 -42.90 -59.27 -5.03
CA GLN A 66 -44.18 -58.91 -5.67
C GLN A 66 -45.27 -59.94 -5.32
N LYS A 67 -46.52 -59.47 -5.38
CA LYS A 67 -47.74 -60.15 -4.95
C LYS A 67 -47.94 -61.54 -5.57
N SER A 68 -47.92 -62.59 -4.76
CA SER A 68 -48.65 -63.83 -5.06
C SER A 68 -50.10 -63.72 -4.58
N LYS A 69 -51.06 -64.04 -5.46
CA LYS A 69 -52.35 -64.58 -5.02
C LYS A 69 -52.12 -66.04 -4.65
N SER A 70 -52.56 -66.45 -3.47
CA SER A 70 -52.73 -67.86 -3.11
C SER A 70 -53.94 -68.02 -2.20
N ASP A 71 -54.95 -68.70 -2.74
CA ASP A 71 -55.75 -69.73 -2.10
C ASP A 71 -56.21 -69.54 -0.64
N LEU A 72 -57.53 -69.37 -0.51
CA LEU A 72 -58.29 -70.22 0.41
C LEU A 72 -59.36 -70.97 -0.38
N GLN A 73 -58.98 -72.16 -0.86
CA GLN A 73 -59.92 -73.19 -1.27
C GLN A 73 -60.69 -73.68 -0.04
N LEU A 74 -61.93 -73.22 0.15
CA LEU A 74 -62.88 -73.88 1.04
C LEU A 74 -64.31 -73.47 0.70
N ASN A 75 -64.94 -74.24 -0.19
CA ASN A 75 -66.31 -74.77 -0.02
C ASN A 75 -66.70 -75.62 -1.23
N ASN A 76 -66.49 -76.93 -1.12
CA ASN A 76 -67.27 -77.90 -1.89
C ASN A 76 -68.75 -77.72 -1.53
N PRO A 77 -69.67 -77.60 -2.49
CA PRO A 77 -71.02 -78.11 -2.28
C PRO A 77 -70.90 -79.64 -2.21
N LYS A 78 -70.72 -80.16 -0.99
CA LYS A 78 -70.70 -81.60 -0.75
C LYS A 78 -72.07 -82.18 -1.10
N GLU A 79 -72.14 -82.92 -2.20
CA GLU A 79 -73.26 -83.77 -2.56
C GLU A 79 -73.42 -84.92 -1.54
N TYR A 80 -74.09 -84.61 -0.45
CA TYR A 80 -74.78 -85.57 0.42
C TYR A 80 -76.23 -85.04 0.57
N SER A 81 -77.28 -85.84 0.48
CA SER A 81 -77.38 -87.26 0.80
C SER A 81 -78.35 -88.00 -0.14
N SER A 82 -77.83 -88.89 -0.98
CA SER A 82 -78.64 -89.77 -1.84
C SER A 82 -79.23 -90.99 -1.11
N THR A 83 -79.01 -91.12 0.20
CA THR A 83 -79.57 -92.23 1.00
C THR A 83 -80.95 -91.93 1.57
N GLU A 84 -81.36 -90.66 1.69
CA GLU A 84 -82.69 -90.31 2.19
C GLU A 84 -83.79 -90.66 1.16
N SER A 85 -83.57 -90.36 -0.13
CA SER A 85 -84.50 -90.73 -1.21
C SER A 85 -84.71 -92.25 -1.33
N LEU A 86 -83.67 -93.05 -1.11
CA LEU A 86 -83.78 -94.52 -1.09
C LEU A 86 -84.53 -95.04 0.14
N ARG A 87 -84.38 -94.39 1.30
CA ARG A 87 -85.15 -94.70 2.52
C ARG A 87 -86.62 -94.33 2.36
N GLN A 88 -86.92 -93.21 1.70
CA GLN A 88 -88.27 -92.74 1.44
C GLN A 88 -89.02 -93.65 0.44
N ILE A 89 -88.34 -94.13 -0.61
CA ILE A 89 -88.88 -95.14 -1.54
C ILE A 89 -89.09 -96.49 -0.83
N SER A 90 -88.16 -96.93 0.02
CA SER A 90 -88.31 -98.17 0.79
C SER A 90 -89.52 -98.14 1.75
N LEU A 91 -89.81 -96.99 2.37
CA LEU A 91 -90.98 -96.80 3.21
C LEU A 91 -92.30 -96.75 2.41
N GLN A 92 -92.31 -96.14 1.22
CA GLN A 92 -93.50 -96.18 0.34
C GLN A 92 -93.81 -97.57 -0.20
N VAL A 93 -92.80 -98.39 -0.53
CA VAL A 93 -93.00 -99.76 -1.00
C VAL A 93 -93.56 -100.68 0.10
N ASN A 94 -93.10 -100.53 1.35
CA ASN A 94 -93.68 -101.27 2.49
C ASN A 94 -95.10 -100.81 2.85
N GLY A 95 -95.42 -99.51 2.68
CA GLY A 95 -96.78 -99.01 2.84
C GLY A 95 -97.76 -99.68 1.85
N LEU A 96 -97.44 -99.63 0.56
CA LEU A 96 -98.28 -100.19 -0.52
C LEU A 96 -98.50 -101.70 -0.41
N MET A 97 -97.53 -102.46 0.10
CA MET A 97 -97.71 -103.91 0.34
C MET A 97 -98.61 -104.24 1.54
N SER A 98 -98.80 -103.30 2.48
CA SER A 98 -99.72 -103.52 3.62
C SER A 98 -101.18 -103.20 3.30
N GLU A 99 -101.45 -102.25 2.40
CA GLU A 99 -102.81 -101.88 2.00
C GLU A 99 -103.43 -102.85 0.98
N THR A 100 -102.61 -103.59 0.22
CA THR A 100 -103.08 -104.52 -0.83
C THR A 100 -103.73 -105.80 -0.26
N ASN A 101 -103.41 -106.22 0.96
CA ASN A 101 -103.96 -107.44 1.57
C ASN A 101 -105.36 -107.27 2.21
N ALA A 102 -105.91 -106.06 2.26
CA ALA A 102 -107.15 -105.77 2.98
C ALA A 102 -108.45 -105.84 2.14
N PHE A 103 -108.36 -105.95 0.81
CA PHE A 103 -109.51 -105.73 -0.09
C PHE A 103 -109.90 -106.90 -1.01
N MET A 104 -109.25 -108.07 -0.91
CA MET A 104 -109.51 -109.24 -1.77
C MET A 104 -109.76 -110.54 -0.98
N ASN A 105 -110.47 -110.46 0.14
CA ASN A 105 -111.06 -111.65 0.77
C ASN A 105 -112.54 -111.41 1.09
N GLY A 106 -113.38 -111.57 0.07
CA GLY A 106 -114.82 -111.42 0.19
C GLY A 106 -115.49 -112.70 0.70
N SER A 107 -116.34 -112.56 1.69
CA SER A 107 -117.49 -113.46 1.91
C SER A 107 -118.61 -112.65 2.56
N ILE A 108 -119.61 -112.36 1.72
CA ILE A 108 -121.05 -112.50 1.99
C ILE A 108 -121.40 -112.74 3.48
N ASP A 109 -122.21 -111.84 4.04
CA ASP A 109 -123.60 -112.18 4.36
C ASP A 109 -124.49 -110.93 4.51
N GLN A 110 -125.81 -111.15 4.46
CA GLN A 110 -126.84 -110.12 4.32
C GLN A 110 -127.35 -109.55 5.66
N GLU A 111 -127.88 -108.33 5.54
CA GLU A 111 -128.95 -107.69 6.35
C GLU A 111 -128.66 -107.07 7.73
N ASP A 112 -129.24 -105.86 7.87
CA ASP A 112 -129.70 -105.14 9.07
C ASP A 112 -128.73 -104.75 10.20
N SER A 113 -128.09 -103.56 10.08
CA SER A 113 -127.94 -102.55 11.18
C SER A 113 -127.23 -101.24 10.75
N ASN A 114 -127.87 -100.38 9.94
CA ASN A 114 -127.21 -99.18 9.38
C ASN A 114 -126.95 -98.00 10.36
N SER A 115 -127.54 -97.96 11.56
CA SER A 115 -127.50 -96.76 12.43
C SER A 115 -126.16 -96.50 13.15
N VAL A 116 -125.26 -97.49 13.25
CA VAL A 116 -124.01 -97.36 14.03
C VAL A 116 -122.82 -96.98 13.15
N ALA A 117 -122.85 -97.33 11.86
CA ALA A 117 -121.76 -97.06 10.93
C ALA A 117 -121.60 -95.55 10.63
N GLU A 118 -122.69 -94.83 10.35
CA GLU A 118 -122.66 -93.41 9.98
C GLU A 118 -122.00 -92.54 11.07
N ASN A 119 -122.42 -92.70 12.34
CA ASN A 119 -121.82 -91.98 13.49
C ASN A 119 -120.32 -92.25 13.68
N SER A 120 -119.81 -93.40 13.26
CA SER A 120 -118.38 -93.74 13.34
C SER A 120 -117.58 -93.10 12.19
N LEU A 121 -118.16 -93.07 10.98
CA LEU A 121 -117.58 -92.46 9.79
C LEU A 121 -117.57 -90.93 9.90
N GLU A 122 -118.63 -90.33 10.45
CA GLU A 122 -118.72 -88.88 10.64
C GLU A 122 -117.66 -88.38 11.62
N LYS A 123 -117.46 -89.07 12.76
CA LYS A 123 -116.36 -88.76 13.69
C LYS A 123 -114.99 -88.89 13.05
N ARG A 124 -114.74 -89.98 12.29
CA ARG A 124 -113.48 -90.17 11.57
C ARG A 124 -113.24 -89.08 10.52
N ASN A 125 -114.28 -88.61 9.83
CA ASN A 125 -114.16 -87.49 8.88
C ASN A 125 -113.89 -86.15 9.60
N GLN A 126 -114.51 -85.91 10.76
CA GLN A 126 -114.21 -84.74 11.60
C GLN A 126 -112.76 -84.78 12.11
N GLU A 127 -112.28 -85.94 12.59
CA GLU A 127 -110.89 -86.15 13.02
C GLU A 127 -109.87 -85.96 11.88
N LEU A 128 -110.17 -86.49 10.68
CA LEU A 128 -109.34 -86.27 9.48
C LEU A 128 -109.33 -84.80 9.06
N ALA A 129 -110.47 -84.11 9.08
CA ALA A 129 -110.54 -82.68 8.78
C ALA A 129 -109.74 -81.84 9.78
N LEU A 130 -109.80 -82.17 11.08
CA LEU A 130 -108.98 -81.55 12.11
C LEU A 130 -107.48 -81.83 11.89
N LEU A 131 -107.09 -83.06 11.56
CA LEU A 131 -105.70 -83.41 11.27
C LEU A 131 -105.17 -82.68 10.03
N VAL A 132 -105.95 -82.59 8.95
CA VAL A 132 -105.61 -81.83 7.75
C VAL A 132 -105.48 -80.33 8.06
N ASN A 133 -106.36 -79.77 8.90
CA ASN A 133 -106.27 -78.37 9.33
C ASN A 133 -105.02 -78.11 10.19
N ASN A 134 -104.71 -79.01 11.12
CA ASN A 134 -103.49 -78.95 11.94
C ASN A 134 -102.22 -79.05 11.09
N LEU A 135 -102.18 -79.97 10.11
CA LEU A 135 -101.07 -80.09 9.16
C LEU A 135 -100.92 -78.84 8.28
N ARG A 136 -102.04 -78.27 7.82
CA ARG A 136 -102.04 -77.00 7.07
C ARG A 136 -101.48 -75.86 7.92
N GLN A 137 -101.95 -75.72 9.16
CA GLN A 137 -101.47 -74.69 10.09
C GLN A 137 -99.98 -74.86 10.41
N ALA A 138 -99.50 -76.09 10.61
CA ALA A 138 -98.09 -76.38 10.81
C ALA A 138 -97.24 -76.05 9.56
N ASN A 139 -97.77 -76.32 8.35
CA ASN A 139 -97.11 -75.98 7.10
C ASN A 139 -97.06 -74.45 6.87
N ASP A 140 -98.14 -73.73 7.18
CA ASP A 140 -98.19 -72.26 7.14
C ASP A 140 -97.20 -71.64 8.16
N GLN A 141 -97.06 -72.22 9.35
CA GLN A 141 -96.04 -71.83 10.34
C GLN A 141 -94.60 -72.08 9.83
N LEU A 142 -94.34 -73.25 9.22
CA LEU A 142 -93.04 -73.55 8.60
C LEU A 142 -92.74 -72.62 7.43
N HIS A 143 -93.73 -72.29 6.59
CA HIS A 143 -93.58 -71.31 5.52
C HIS A 143 -93.24 -69.91 6.05
N PHE A 144 -93.89 -69.47 7.13
CA PHE A 144 -93.55 -68.21 7.80
C PHE A 144 -92.11 -68.22 8.35
N GLN A 145 -91.71 -69.29 9.05
CA GLN A 145 -90.33 -69.44 9.55
C GLN A 145 -89.30 -69.45 8.41
N ILE A 146 -89.57 -70.14 7.30
CA ILE A 146 -88.71 -70.14 6.11
C ILE A 146 -88.62 -68.73 5.50
N GLN A 147 -89.73 -67.99 5.43
CA GLN A 147 -89.76 -66.62 4.93
C GLN A 147 -88.99 -65.66 5.85
N GLU A 148 -89.13 -65.80 7.17
CA GLU A 148 -88.39 -65.02 8.17
C GLU A 148 -86.88 -65.33 8.10
N LEU A 149 -86.49 -66.61 8.05
CA LEU A 149 -85.09 -67.01 7.89
C LEU A 149 -84.49 -66.54 6.55
N LYS A 150 -85.26 -66.54 5.47
CA LYS A 150 -84.84 -65.94 4.18
C LYS A 150 -84.67 -64.43 4.29
N ALA A 151 -85.59 -63.72 4.95
CA ALA A 151 -85.47 -62.29 5.19
C ALA A 151 -84.26 -61.95 6.08
N LYS A 152 -84.00 -62.76 7.12
CA LYS A 152 -82.84 -62.63 8.02
C LYS A 152 -81.53 -62.87 7.28
N ASN A 153 -81.42 -63.94 6.47
CA ASN A 153 -80.26 -64.18 5.62
C ASN A 153 -80.03 -63.04 4.62
N LYS A 154 -81.09 -62.52 3.98
CA LYS A 154 -80.98 -61.37 3.07
C LYS A 154 -80.43 -60.13 3.78
N ARG A 155 -80.92 -59.81 4.99
CA ARG A 155 -80.40 -58.70 5.82
C ARG A 155 -78.94 -58.93 6.23
N LEU A 156 -78.59 -60.14 6.67
CA LEU A 156 -77.20 -60.47 7.05
C LEU A 156 -76.24 -60.35 5.86
N ASN A 157 -76.61 -60.85 4.68
CA ASN A 157 -75.80 -60.70 3.47
C ASN A 157 -75.66 -59.22 3.07
N GLN A 158 -76.73 -58.43 3.13
CA GLN A 158 -76.68 -56.99 2.86
C GLN A 158 -75.76 -56.25 3.84
N ASN A 159 -75.83 -56.57 5.14
CA ASN A 159 -74.94 -56.00 6.15
C ASN A 159 -73.48 -56.41 5.91
N PHE A 160 -73.22 -57.68 5.58
CA PHE A 160 -71.87 -58.19 5.29
C PHE A 160 -71.28 -57.54 4.02
N ASP A 161 -72.06 -57.41 2.96
CA ASP A 161 -71.64 -56.72 1.72
C ASP A 161 -71.40 -55.23 1.96
N GLN A 162 -72.16 -54.59 2.86
CA GLN A 162 -71.93 -53.21 3.29
C GLN A 162 -70.64 -53.08 4.11
N GLU A 163 -70.47 -53.87 5.17
CA GLU A 163 -69.27 -53.86 6.03
C GLU A 163 -67.99 -54.15 5.23
N LYS A 164 -68.07 -55.09 4.27
CA LYS A 164 -66.98 -55.39 3.33
C LYS A 164 -66.62 -54.18 2.44
N LYS A 165 -67.62 -53.45 1.93
CA LYS A 165 -67.38 -52.22 1.17
C LYS A 165 -66.78 -51.12 2.05
N GLU A 166 -67.31 -50.92 3.25
CA GLU A 166 -66.77 -49.94 4.21
C GLU A 166 -65.32 -50.25 4.61
N LEU A 167 -64.96 -51.53 4.80
CA LEU A 167 -63.58 -51.97 5.02
C LEU A 167 -62.68 -51.73 3.79
N GLN A 168 -63.16 -52.03 2.58
CA GLN A 168 -62.42 -51.75 1.35
C GLN A 168 -62.21 -50.25 1.13
N GLU A 169 -63.21 -49.41 1.42
CA GLU A 169 -63.09 -47.97 1.36
C GLU A 169 -62.13 -47.41 2.41
N LYS A 170 -62.17 -47.89 3.66
CA LYS A 170 -61.23 -47.50 4.72
C LYS A 170 -59.79 -47.85 4.32
N SER A 171 -59.56 -49.10 3.90
CA SER A 171 -58.26 -49.55 3.43
C SER A 171 -57.76 -48.77 2.19
N HIS A 172 -58.66 -48.39 1.27
CA HIS A 172 -58.30 -47.55 0.13
C HIS A 172 -57.93 -46.12 0.56
N LYS A 173 -58.70 -45.51 1.48
CA LYS A 173 -58.41 -44.17 2.03
C LYS A 173 -57.06 -44.15 2.77
N GLU A 174 -56.77 -45.17 3.58
CA GLU A 174 -55.46 -45.36 4.23
C GLU A 174 -54.33 -45.54 3.21
N GLN A 175 -54.55 -46.33 2.15
CA GLN A 175 -53.56 -46.52 1.09
C GLN A 175 -53.28 -45.21 0.32
N VAL A 176 -54.29 -44.38 0.08
CA VAL A 176 -54.11 -43.06 -0.55
C VAL A 176 -53.34 -42.13 0.38
N ALA A 177 -53.74 -42.01 1.64
CA ALA A 177 -53.03 -41.17 2.62
C ALA A 177 -51.54 -41.55 2.79
N LEU A 178 -51.22 -42.85 2.80
CA LEU A 178 -49.82 -43.33 2.84
C LEU A 178 -49.04 -43.04 1.55
N LYS A 179 -49.70 -43.04 0.38
CA LYS A 179 -49.07 -42.64 -0.89
C LYS A 179 -48.80 -41.13 -0.93
N ASP A 180 -49.76 -40.32 -0.48
CA ASP A 180 -49.61 -38.87 -0.42
C ASP A 180 -48.47 -38.49 0.54
N GLN A 181 -48.41 -39.13 1.72
CA GLN A 181 -47.30 -38.95 2.66
C GLN A 181 -45.96 -39.39 2.06
N LEU A 182 -45.91 -40.52 1.35
CA LEU A 182 -44.70 -40.98 0.66
C LEU A 182 -44.26 -39.99 -0.43
N GLN A 183 -45.20 -39.42 -1.19
CA GLN A 183 -44.92 -38.43 -2.22
C GLN A 183 -44.35 -37.13 -1.62
N VAL A 184 -44.91 -36.65 -0.50
CA VAL A 184 -44.36 -35.51 0.25
C VAL A 184 -42.94 -35.81 0.72
N HIS A 185 -42.68 -36.99 1.30
CA HIS A 185 -41.34 -37.38 1.74
C HIS A 185 -40.33 -37.47 0.57
N ILE A 186 -40.73 -38.01 -0.58
CA ILE A 186 -39.88 -38.04 -1.80
C ILE A 186 -39.55 -36.61 -2.24
N GLN A 187 -40.52 -35.69 -2.23
CA GLN A 187 -40.30 -34.29 -2.58
C GLN A 187 -39.37 -33.59 -1.58
N THR A 188 -39.57 -33.81 -0.26
CA THR A 188 -38.69 -33.25 0.79
C THR A 188 -37.26 -33.76 0.65
N ILE A 189 -37.06 -35.07 0.39
CA ILE A 189 -35.73 -35.64 0.15
C ILE A 189 -35.11 -35.03 -1.12
N GLY A 190 -35.90 -34.83 -2.19
CA GLY A 190 -35.45 -34.17 -3.41
C GLY A 190 -34.93 -32.75 -3.18
N ILE A 191 -35.67 -31.95 -2.39
CA ILE A 191 -35.26 -30.59 -2.00
C ILE A 191 -33.97 -30.63 -1.18
N LEU A 192 -33.90 -31.46 -0.13
CA LEU A 192 -32.71 -31.59 0.72
C LEU A 192 -31.47 -32.08 -0.04
N VAL A 193 -31.64 -32.95 -1.04
CA VAL A 193 -30.54 -33.39 -1.91
C VAL A 193 -30.09 -32.24 -2.83
N ALA A 194 -31.02 -31.48 -3.41
CA ALA A 194 -30.68 -30.31 -4.22
C ALA A 194 -29.93 -29.24 -3.40
N GLU A 195 -30.47 -28.85 -2.25
CA GLU A 195 -29.84 -27.90 -1.31
C GLU A 195 -28.45 -28.38 -0.86
N LYS A 196 -28.30 -29.67 -0.52
CA LYS A 196 -27.00 -30.25 -0.17
C LYS A 196 -26.01 -30.15 -1.33
N THR A 197 -26.43 -30.46 -2.56
CA THR A 197 -25.57 -30.39 -3.75
C THR A 197 -25.18 -28.94 -4.07
N GLU A 198 -26.10 -27.98 -3.95
CA GLU A 198 -25.84 -26.56 -4.13
C GLU A 198 -24.86 -26.02 -3.07
N LEU A 199 -25.11 -26.31 -1.79
CA LEU A 199 -24.21 -25.94 -0.68
C LEU A 199 -22.83 -26.57 -0.82
N GLN A 200 -22.74 -27.83 -1.26
CA GLN A 200 -21.47 -28.51 -1.49
C GLN A 200 -20.70 -27.90 -2.67
N SER A 201 -21.40 -27.50 -3.74
CA SER A 201 -20.82 -26.78 -4.89
C SER A 201 -20.30 -25.40 -4.47
N SER A 202 -21.13 -24.62 -3.77
CA SER A 202 -20.79 -23.29 -3.24
C SER A 202 -19.60 -23.33 -2.27
N LEU A 203 -19.56 -24.31 -1.36
CA LEU A 203 -18.43 -24.54 -0.46
C LEU A 203 -17.14 -24.89 -1.23
N SER A 204 -17.23 -25.76 -2.23
CA SER A 204 -16.07 -26.13 -3.05
C SER A 204 -15.52 -24.93 -3.83
N LEU A 205 -16.40 -24.11 -4.42
CA LEU A 205 -16.02 -22.88 -5.11
C LEU A 205 -15.36 -21.87 -4.15
N SER A 206 -15.98 -21.62 -2.99
CA SER A 206 -15.45 -20.73 -1.95
C SER A 206 -14.06 -21.18 -1.47
N GLN A 207 -13.86 -22.49 -1.23
CA GLN A 207 -12.56 -23.05 -0.87
C GLN A 207 -11.52 -22.91 -1.98
N GLN A 208 -11.90 -23.04 -3.25
CA GLN A 208 -11.00 -22.84 -4.38
C GLN A 208 -10.59 -21.36 -4.51
N THR A 209 -11.54 -20.43 -4.40
CA THR A 209 -11.25 -18.98 -4.40
C THR A 209 -10.37 -18.59 -3.21
N ALA A 210 -10.61 -19.13 -2.02
CA ALA A 210 -9.77 -18.89 -0.85
C ALA A 210 -8.32 -19.38 -1.06
N LYS A 211 -8.12 -20.55 -1.68
CA LYS A 211 -6.79 -21.06 -2.05
C LYS A 211 -6.09 -20.19 -3.09
N GLN A 212 -6.81 -19.73 -4.11
CA GLN A 212 -6.27 -18.79 -5.10
C GLN A 212 -5.82 -17.47 -4.45
N LYS A 213 -6.67 -16.90 -3.58
CA LYS A 213 -6.34 -15.66 -2.84
C LYS A 213 -5.18 -15.85 -1.86
N ALA A 214 -5.02 -17.01 -1.24
CA ALA A 214 -3.84 -17.32 -0.44
C ALA A 214 -2.55 -17.30 -1.29
N GLY A 215 -2.56 -17.91 -2.48
CA GLY A 215 -1.43 -17.86 -3.42
C GLY A 215 -1.10 -16.45 -3.92
N GLU A 216 -2.12 -15.64 -4.24
CA GLU A 216 -1.94 -14.22 -4.58
C GLU A 216 -1.28 -13.43 -3.43
N ILE A 217 -1.69 -13.69 -2.18
CA ILE A 217 -1.09 -13.05 -0.99
C ILE A 217 0.37 -13.46 -0.82
N GLU A 218 0.70 -14.74 -1.00
CA GLU A 218 2.09 -15.23 -0.93
C GLU A 218 2.98 -14.59 -2.02
N GLU A 219 2.47 -14.47 -3.25
CA GLU A 219 3.19 -13.79 -4.34
C GLU A 219 3.41 -12.31 -4.04
N LEU A 220 2.37 -11.60 -3.59
CA LEU A 220 2.47 -10.19 -3.20
C LEU A 220 3.43 -9.98 -2.02
N GLN A 221 3.44 -10.89 -1.04
CA GLN A 221 4.45 -10.88 0.04
C GLN A 221 5.87 -11.11 -0.51
N GLY A 222 6.05 -12.01 -1.48
CA GLY A 222 7.33 -12.22 -2.16
C GLY A 222 7.82 -10.96 -2.88
N ARG A 223 6.95 -10.33 -3.68
CA ARG A 223 7.22 -9.05 -4.36
C ARG A 223 7.56 -7.94 -3.37
N LEU A 224 6.83 -7.83 -2.25
CA LEU A 224 7.10 -6.85 -1.19
C LEU A 224 8.45 -7.08 -0.50
N ARG A 225 8.82 -8.33 -0.19
CA ARG A 225 10.15 -8.66 0.37
C ARG A 225 11.27 -8.28 -0.60
N ALA A 226 11.13 -8.60 -1.89
CA ALA A 226 12.10 -8.24 -2.92
C ALA A 226 12.19 -6.70 -3.15
N SER A 227 11.09 -5.97 -3.00
CA SER A 227 11.08 -4.51 -3.03
C SER A 227 11.81 -3.91 -1.81
N ARG A 228 11.51 -4.39 -0.60
CA ARG A 228 12.19 -3.95 0.65
C ARG A 228 13.68 -4.25 0.65
N GLN A 229 14.10 -5.39 0.12
CA GLN A 229 15.51 -5.73 -0.03
C GLN A 229 16.22 -4.73 -0.95
N ARG A 230 15.67 -4.48 -2.14
CA ARG A 230 16.21 -3.47 -3.08
C ARG A 230 16.27 -2.07 -2.48
N ALA A 231 15.26 -1.66 -1.70
CA ALA A 231 15.30 -0.38 -0.98
C ALA A 231 16.47 -0.33 0.01
N SER A 232 16.67 -1.38 0.80
CA SER A 232 17.82 -1.48 1.74
C SER A 232 19.19 -1.52 1.05
N ASP A 233 19.27 -2.13 -0.14
CA ASP A 233 20.49 -2.14 -0.95
C ASP A 233 20.78 -0.73 -1.51
N LEU A 234 19.76 -0.03 -2.05
CA LEU A 234 19.88 1.35 -2.51
C LEU A 234 20.19 2.35 -1.37
N GLU A 235 19.62 2.17 -0.18
CA GLU A 235 19.98 2.97 1.01
C GLU A 235 21.45 2.81 1.36
N ARG A 236 21.99 1.58 1.29
CA ARG A 236 23.42 1.31 1.51
C ARG A 236 24.29 1.93 0.42
N GLU A 237 23.87 1.89 -0.84
CA GLU A 237 24.57 2.57 -1.95
C GLU A 237 24.57 4.09 -1.78
N ILE A 238 23.44 4.70 -1.39
CA ILE A 238 23.33 6.15 -1.10
C ILE A 238 24.28 6.54 0.03
N ILE A 239 24.36 5.76 1.11
CA ILE A 239 25.30 6.00 2.22
C ILE A 239 26.76 5.88 1.73
N ALA A 240 27.08 4.87 0.92
CA ALA A 240 28.42 4.69 0.36
C ALA A 240 28.82 5.85 -0.57
N LEU A 241 27.93 6.27 -1.47
CA LEU A 241 28.13 7.41 -2.36
C LEU A 241 28.24 8.73 -1.60
N SER A 242 27.42 8.94 -0.56
CA SER A 242 27.50 10.12 0.31
C SER A 242 28.85 10.20 1.03
N ASN A 243 29.32 9.07 1.59
CA ASN A 243 30.64 8.99 2.23
C ASN A 243 31.78 9.26 1.23
N SER A 244 31.70 8.70 0.00
CA SER A 244 32.67 8.95 -1.07
C SER A 244 32.67 10.42 -1.49
N ASN A 245 31.50 11.03 -1.65
CA ASN A 245 31.36 12.44 -2.01
C ASN A 245 31.92 13.36 -0.91
N GLN A 246 31.70 13.06 0.37
CA GLN A 246 32.34 13.78 1.48
C GLN A 246 33.88 13.64 1.49
N GLN A 247 34.43 12.50 1.08
CA GLN A 247 35.88 12.33 0.93
C GLN A 247 36.43 13.17 -0.23
N LEU A 248 35.75 13.16 -1.39
CA LEU A 248 36.08 14.00 -2.54
C LEU A 248 35.98 15.49 -2.21
N GLU A 249 34.97 15.92 -1.46
CA GLU A 249 34.80 17.31 -1.02
C GLU A 249 35.92 17.73 -0.05
N LYS A 250 36.35 16.85 0.86
CA LYS A 250 37.52 17.08 1.73
C LYS A 250 38.81 17.22 0.91
N ALA A 251 39.07 16.30 -0.03
CA ALA A 251 40.23 16.36 -0.91
C ALA A 251 40.22 17.61 -1.81
N SER A 252 39.05 18.02 -2.31
CA SER A 252 38.86 19.25 -3.07
C SER A 252 39.17 20.50 -2.23
N LYS A 253 38.68 20.56 -0.98
CA LYS A 253 38.99 21.64 -0.03
C LYS A 253 40.47 21.69 0.35
N GLU A 254 41.16 20.56 0.42
CA GLU A 254 42.60 20.49 0.68
C GLU A 254 43.41 20.96 -0.55
N SER A 255 43.06 20.49 -1.75
CA SER A 255 43.63 20.96 -3.02
C SER A 255 43.43 22.47 -3.23
N ALA A 256 42.26 23.02 -2.86
CA ALA A 256 42.00 24.46 -2.91
C ALA A 256 42.94 25.26 -2.00
N LYS A 257 43.19 24.80 -0.77
CA LYS A 257 44.17 25.42 0.15
C LYS A 257 45.59 25.36 -0.41
N ASP A 258 45.96 24.25 -1.04
CA ASP A 258 47.26 24.09 -1.68
C ASP A 258 47.44 25.06 -2.86
N VAL A 259 46.38 25.26 -3.67
CA VAL A 259 46.36 26.28 -4.74
C VAL A 259 46.49 27.70 -4.17
N GLU A 260 45.79 28.04 -3.08
CA GLU A 260 45.94 29.33 -2.41
C GLU A 260 47.35 29.54 -1.84
N ARG A 261 47.93 28.51 -1.19
CA ARG A 261 49.32 28.52 -0.70
C ARG A 261 50.29 28.79 -1.85
N LEU A 262 50.17 28.04 -2.96
CA LEU A 262 51.03 28.20 -4.14
C LEU A 262 50.85 29.55 -4.85
N LYS A 263 49.64 30.15 -4.83
CA LYS A 263 49.42 31.53 -5.30
C LYS A 263 50.12 32.55 -4.42
N SER A 264 50.02 32.41 -3.09
CA SER A 264 50.70 33.32 -2.15
C SER A 264 52.23 33.26 -2.28
N GLU A 265 52.78 32.05 -2.49
CA GLU A 265 54.21 31.84 -2.68
C GLU A 265 54.70 32.37 -4.03
N ASN A 266 53.93 32.19 -5.11
CA ASN A 266 54.23 32.82 -6.41
C ASN A 266 54.23 34.36 -6.31
N TYR A 267 53.28 34.95 -5.58
CA TYR A 267 53.25 36.39 -5.35
C TYR A 267 54.50 36.86 -4.57
N ARG A 268 54.88 36.14 -3.50
CA ARG A 268 56.09 36.40 -2.72
C ARG A 268 57.37 36.34 -3.57
N ILE A 269 57.49 35.29 -4.40
CA ILE A 269 58.62 35.10 -5.33
C ILE A 269 58.63 36.20 -6.39
N SER A 270 57.48 36.58 -6.96
CA SER A 270 57.38 37.66 -7.94
C SER A 270 57.88 38.99 -7.37
N LYS A 271 57.45 39.34 -6.14
CA LYS A 271 57.89 40.54 -5.43
C LYS A 271 59.41 40.55 -5.18
N LEU A 272 59.97 39.43 -4.70
CA LEU A 272 61.42 39.29 -4.54
C LEU A 272 62.18 39.41 -5.87
N ASN A 273 61.59 38.94 -6.97
CA ASN A 273 62.18 39.02 -8.31
C ASN A 273 62.14 40.47 -8.84
N GLU A 274 61.11 41.25 -8.51
CA GLU A 274 61.04 42.70 -8.77
C GLU A 274 62.08 43.48 -7.93
N GLU A 275 62.20 43.17 -6.63
CA GLU A 275 63.21 43.76 -5.74
C GLU A 275 64.64 43.47 -6.24
N LEU A 276 64.93 42.23 -6.65
CA LEU A 276 66.21 41.84 -7.26
C LEU A 276 66.46 42.51 -8.62
N LYS A 277 65.42 42.72 -9.45
CA LYS A 277 65.55 43.48 -10.71
C LYS A 277 65.90 44.94 -10.44
N SER A 278 65.28 45.57 -9.43
CA SER A 278 65.62 46.94 -9.02
C SER A 278 67.07 47.05 -8.54
N ALA A 279 67.51 46.13 -7.67
CA ALA A 279 68.89 46.09 -7.20
C ALA A 279 69.90 45.89 -8.35
N ASN A 280 69.59 45.02 -9.32
CA ASN A 280 70.42 44.83 -10.52
C ASN A 280 70.46 46.10 -11.41
N ALA A 281 69.35 46.82 -11.55
CA ALA A 281 69.31 48.08 -12.29
C ALA A 281 70.20 49.15 -11.63
N GLU A 282 70.11 49.31 -10.30
CA GLU A 282 70.99 50.22 -9.56
C GLU A 282 72.48 49.86 -9.67
N LEU A 283 72.82 48.57 -9.58
CA LEU A 283 74.20 48.10 -9.74
C LEU A 283 74.71 48.37 -11.17
N THR A 284 73.85 48.18 -12.17
CA THR A 284 74.17 48.48 -13.57
C THR A 284 74.40 49.98 -13.79
N GLU A 285 73.59 50.85 -13.16
CA GLU A 285 73.80 52.30 -13.21
C GLU A 285 75.11 52.72 -12.52
N LYS A 286 75.38 52.18 -11.31
CA LYS A 286 76.63 52.41 -10.57
C LYS A 286 77.86 51.98 -11.38
N LEU A 287 77.78 50.82 -12.06
CA LEU A 287 78.84 50.33 -12.96
C LEU A 287 79.03 51.26 -14.18
N ASN A 288 77.94 51.65 -14.85
CA ASN A 288 77.98 52.58 -15.98
C ASN A 288 78.57 53.95 -15.60
N LYS A 289 78.31 54.44 -14.38
CA LYS A 289 78.96 55.63 -13.84
C LYS A 289 80.46 55.44 -13.70
N ARG A 290 80.92 54.32 -13.11
CA ARG A 290 82.36 54.01 -13.00
C ARG A 290 83.05 53.85 -14.35
N ILE A 291 82.38 53.29 -15.36
CA ILE A 291 82.91 53.23 -16.73
C ILE A 291 83.12 54.64 -17.30
N LYS A 292 82.18 55.57 -17.09
CA LYS A 292 82.34 56.98 -17.50
C LYS A 292 83.46 57.69 -16.73
N ASP A 293 83.56 57.48 -15.42
CA ASP A 293 84.64 58.02 -14.59
C ASP A 293 86.02 57.56 -15.12
N LEU A 294 86.16 56.27 -15.46
CA LEU A 294 87.38 55.70 -16.05
C LEU A 294 87.69 56.26 -17.44
N GLN A 295 86.68 56.38 -18.32
CA GLN A 295 86.85 56.96 -19.66
C GLN A 295 87.31 58.42 -19.61
N ALA A 296 86.82 59.21 -18.65
CA ALA A 296 87.30 60.57 -18.43
C ALA A 296 88.78 60.59 -17.99
N LEU A 297 89.16 59.71 -17.05
CA LEU A 297 90.53 59.58 -16.58
C LEU A 297 91.50 59.10 -17.67
N GLU A 298 91.06 58.20 -18.56
CA GLU A 298 91.81 57.78 -19.75
C GLU A 298 92.02 58.94 -20.75
N GLN A 299 91.03 59.82 -20.93
CA GLN A 299 91.16 61.02 -21.76
C GLN A 299 92.18 62.01 -21.14
N GLU A 300 92.09 62.28 -19.84
CA GLU A 300 93.05 63.12 -19.11
C GLU A 300 94.48 62.57 -19.18
N PHE A 301 94.64 61.24 -19.07
CA PHE A 301 95.92 60.57 -19.23
C PHE A 301 96.47 60.71 -20.66
N SER A 302 95.62 60.49 -21.68
CA SER A 302 95.99 60.67 -23.10
C SER A 302 96.41 62.12 -23.40
N GLU A 303 95.73 63.11 -22.83
CA GLU A 303 96.15 64.51 -22.94
C GLU A 303 97.50 64.78 -22.27
N CYS A 304 97.73 64.27 -21.06
CA CYS A 304 99.03 64.37 -20.39
C CYS A 304 100.15 63.72 -21.22
N GLN A 305 99.88 62.57 -21.84
CA GLN A 305 100.84 61.89 -22.71
C GLN A 305 101.15 62.70 -23.99
N LYS A 306 100.13 63.33 -24.60
CA LYS A 306 100.33 64.25 -25.75
C LYS A 306 101.14 65.48 -25.36
N LYS A 307 100.84 66.10 -24.21
CA LYS A 307 101.58 67.25 -23.65
C LYS A 307 103.05 66.88 -23.40
N LEU A 308 103.32 65.68 -22.85
CA LEU A 308 104.68 65.14 -22.67
C LEU A 308 105.41 64.91 -23.99
N SER A 309 104.75 64.30 -24.98
CA SER A 309 105.33 64.07 -26.32
C SER A 309 105.65 65.38 -27.04
N LEU A 310 104.82 66.43 -26.88
CA LEU A 310 105.08 67.74 -27.44
C LEU A 310 106.32 68.39 -26.80
N ALA A 311 106.42 68.37 -25.47
CA ALA A 311 107.58 68.88 -24.74
C ALA A 311 108.88 68.13 -25.10
N GLN A 312 108.82 66.80 -25.26
CA GLN A 312 109.95 65.99 -25.73
C GLN A 312 110.38 66.34 -27.17
N THR A 313 109.42 66.68 -28.04
CA THR A 313 109.72 67.09 -29.43
C THR A 313 110.33 68.49 -29.48
N GLN A 314 109.84 69.41 -28.64
CA GLN A 314 110.44 70.73 -28.44
C GLN A 314 111.89 70.61 -27.95
N ALA A 315 112.17 69.70 -27.01
CA ALA A 315 113.53 69.39 -26.55
C ALA A 315 114.48 69.06 -27.73
N GLN A 316 114.07 68.12 -28.58
CA GLN A 316 114.88 67.67 -29.74
C GLN A 316 115.04 68.75 -30.83
N GLN A 317 114.07 69.66 -30.96
CA GLN A 317 114.20 70.81 -31.86
C GLN A 317 115.21 71.85 -31.35
N PHE A 318 115.35 72.00 -30.03
CA PHE A 318 116.42 72.82 -29.45
C PHE A 318 117.81 72.15 -29.51
N GLU A 319 117.89 70.82 -29.58
CA GLU A 319 119.17 70.10 -29.80
C GLU A 319 119.70 70.23 -31.24
N THR A 320 118.85 70.55 -32.22
CA THR A 320 119.22 70.52 -33.64
C THR A 320 119.59 71.88 -34.24
N ASN A 321 119.18 73.00 -33.62
CA ASN A 321 119.58 74.35 -34.03
C ASN A 321 120.68 74.90 -33.12
N GLY A 322 121.92 74.96 -33.61
CA GLY A 322 123.12 75.31 -32.83
C GLY A 322 123.36 76.81 -32.59
N ASP A 323 122.39 77.54 -32.04
CA ASP A 323 122.53 78.95 -31.65
C ASP A 323 122.61 79.14 -30.13
N SER A 324 123.25 80.23 -29.68
CA SER A 324 123.54 80.45 -28.26
C SER A 324 122.30 80.67 -27.37
N GLU A 325 121.18 81.10 -27.92
CA GLU A 325 119.91 81.19 -27.18
C GLU A 325 119.26 79.81 -26.99
N ASN A 326 119.40 78.91 -27.98
CA ASN A 326 118.88 77.54 -27.89
C ASN A 326 119.57 76.76 -26.77
N ARG A 327 120.79 77.11 -26.37
CA ARG A 327 121.46 76.48 -25.21
C ARG A 327 120.74 76.76 -23.89
N SER A 328 120.18 77.96 -23.70
CA SER A 328 119.40 78.31 -22.50
C SER A 328 118.02 77.66 -22.51
N GLN A 329 117.36 77.61 -23.68
CA GLN A 329 116.05 76.97 -23.83
C GLN A 329 116.16 75.44 -23.75
N LEU A 330 117.24 74.86 -24.26
CA LEU A 330 117.57 73.45 -24.11
C LEU A 330 117.86 73.10 -22.64
N GLU A 331 118.56 73.95 -21.90
CA GLU A 331 118.79 73.77 -20.45
C GLU A 331 117.49 73.87 -19.64
N GLU A 332 116.58 74.78 -19.99
CA GLU A 332 115.23 74.85 -19.42
C GLU A 332 114.39 73.59 -19.74
N VAL A 333 114.43 73.09 -20.98
CA VAL A 333 113.72 71.85 -21.34
C VAL A 333 114.38 70.60 -20.74
N TYR A 334 115.70 70.59 -20.53
CA TYR A 334 116.36 69.54 -19.74
C TYR A 334 115.94 69.59 -18.27
N GLN A 335 115.75 70.78 -17.68
CA GLN A 335 115.17 70.91 -16.34
C GLN A 335 113.71 70.42 -16.30
N GLN A 336 112.88 70.78 -17.28
CA GLN A 336 111.50 70.29 -17.37
C GLN A 336 111.44 68.77 -17.56
N LYS A 337 112.31 68.19 -18.39
CA LYS A 337 112.47 66.74 -18.56
C LYS A 337 112.87 66.07 -17.24
N PHE A 338 113.89 66.60 -16.56
CA PHE A 338 114.33 66.09 -15.26
C PHE A 338 113.22 66.18 -14.19
N GLU A 339 112.43 67.25 -14.19
CA GLU A 339 111.31 67.41 -13.27
C GLU A 339 110.13 66.48 -13.61
N LEU A 340 109.89 66.18 -14.89
CA LEU A 340 108.93 65.17 -15.35
C LEU A 340 109.39 63.74 -15.03
N GLU A 341 110.68 63.43 -15.19
CA GLU A 341 111.28 62.16 -14.75
C GLU A 341 111.19 62.00 -13.23
N LYS A 342 111.44 63.08 -12.46
CA LYS A 342 111.24 63.12 -11.01
C LYS A 342 109.77 62.93 -10.61
N ARG A 343 108.81 63.53 -11.33
CA ARG A 343 107.37 63.30 -11.13
C ARG A 343 106.96 61.87 -11.50
N LEU A 344 107.53 61.29 -12.55
CA LEU A 344 107.31 59.88 -12.90
C LEU A 344 107.90 58.92 -11.86
N SER A 345 109.05 59.24 -11.27
CA SER A 345 109.59 58.50 -10.12
C SER A 345 108.67 58.61 -8.92
N LEU A 346 108.28 59.82 -8.53
CA LEU A 346 107.34 60.06 -7.42
C LEU A 346 105.99 59.34 -7.62
N ASN A 347 105.46 59.30 -8.85
CA ASN A 347 104.23 58.58 -9.16
C ASN A 347 104.44 57.06 -9.12
N LYS A 348 105.59 56.53 -9.57
CA LYS A 348 105.93 55.10 -9.41
C LYS A 348 106.09 54.73 -7.93
N ASP A 349 106.75 55.57 -7.15
CA ASP A 349 106.91 55.40 -5.71
C ASP A 349 105.54 55.47 -4.99
N SER A 350 104.65 56.36 -5.43
CA SER A 350 103.27 56.46 -4.92
C SER A 350 102.42 55.25 -5.30
N ILE A 351 102.55 54.72 -6.52
CA ILE A 351 101.87 53.47 -6.94
C ILE A 351 102.43 52.28 -6.16
N SER A 352 103.74 52.22 -5.94
CA SER A 352 104.37 51.18 -5.12
C SER A 352 103.87 51.24 -3.67
N LYS A 353 103.76 52.44 -3.09
CA LYS A 353 103.13 52.65 -1.77
C LYS A 353 101.68 52.21 -1.74
N LEU A 354 100.86 52.58 -2.73
CA LEU A 354 99.46 52.16 -2.81
C LEU A 354 99.31 50.63 -2.98
N ILE A 355 100.24 49.97 -3.68
CA ILE A 355 100.29 48.50 -3.76
C ILE A 355 100.66 47.90 -2.41
N MET A 356 101.68 48.44 -1.73
CA MET A 356 102.06 48.00 -0.38
C MET A 356 100.93 48.22 0.64
N GLU A 357 100.23 49.36 0.59
CA GLU A 357 99.07 49.67 1.43
C GLU A 357 97.90 48.73 1.11
N ARG A 358 97.61 48.47 -0.17
CA ARG A 358 96.61 47.45 -0.58
C ARG A 358 96.95 46.09 0.00
N ASP A 359 98.19 45.65 -0.13
CA ASP A 359 98.63 44.32 0.30
C ASP A 359 98.67 44.21 1.82
N GLN A 360 99.10 45.26 2.52
CA GLN A 360 99.04 45.36 3.97
C GLN A 360 97.59 45.37 4.48
N MET A 361 96.67 46.08 3.81
CA MET A 361 95.25 46.05 4.17
C MET A 361 94.63 44.68 3.87
N ALA A 362 94.97 44.03 2.75
CA ALA A 362 94.53 42.68 2.44
C ALA A 362 95.03 41.65 3.46
N GLU A 363 96.29 41.79 3.90
CA GLU A 363 96.87 40.97 4.96
C GLU A 363 96.19 41.24 6.31
N GLN A 364 95.90 42.50 6.66
CA GLN A 364 95.12 42.86 7.85
C GLN A 364 93.70 42.27 7.79
N TYR A 365 93.01 42.31 6.64
CA TYR A 365 91.71 41.66 6.49
C TYR A 365 91.81 40.13 6.61
N GLN A 366 92.84 39.51 6.06
CA GLN A 366 93.07 38.07 6.18
C GLN A 366 93.38 37.67 7.63
N GLN A 367 94.21 38.45 8.33
CA GLN A 367 94.48 38.29 9.76
C GLN A 367 93.21 38.49 10.59
N TYR A 368 92.40 39.53 10.31
CA TYR A 368 91.13 39.78 10.99
C TYR A 368 90.11 38.66 10.76
N ILE A 369 89.97 38.15 9.53
CA ILE A 369 89.11 36.99 9.22
C ILE A 369 89.63 35.74 9.96
N THR A 370 90.95 35.57 10.06
CA THR A 370 91.55 34.44 10.79
C THR A 370 91.32 34.56 12.29
N GLN A 371 91.47 35.76 12.87
CA GLN A 371 91.17 36.07 14.28
C GLN A 371 89.68 35.90 14.58
N LEU A 372 88.79 36.37 13.72
CA LEU A 372 87.34 36.21 13.87
C LEU A 372 86.94 34.74 13.74
N SER A 373 87.57 33.99 12.83
CA SER A 373 87.37 32.54 12.71
C SER A 373 87.86 31.80 13.97
N GLN A 374 89.04 32.19 14.50
CA GLN A 374 89.58 31.68 15.76
C GLN A 374 88.67 32.01 16.94
N GLN A 375 88.15 33.24 17.04
CA GLN A 375 87.16 33.65 18.04
C GLN A 375 85.85 32.86 17.91
N VAL A 376 85.36 32.62 16.68
CA VAL A 376 84.16 31.79 16.47
C VAL A 376 84.42 30.33 16.86
N THR A 377 85.62 29.79 16.65
CA THR A 377 85.98 28.46 17.16
C THR A 377 86.17 28.43 18.67
N SER A 378 86.83 29.43 19.27
CA SER A 378 87.03 29.50 20.72
C SER A 378 85.70 29.72 21.43
N LEU A 379 84.83 30.63 20.97
CA LEU A 379 83.48 30.80 21.48
C LEU A 379 82.63 29.53 21.29
N ARG A 380 82.81 28.77 20.19
CA ARG A 380 82.12 27.48 20.02
C ARG A 380 82.60 26.43 21.01
N ASP A 381 83.90 26.38 21.29
CA ASP A 381 84.48 25.43 22.23
C ASP A 381 84.29 25.86 23.69
N GLU A 382 84.25 27.17 23.99
CA GLU A 382 83.75 27.77 25.23
C GLU A 382 82.26 27.48 25.41
N ILE A 383 81.42 27.56 24.37
CA ILE A 383 80.01 27.16 24.47
C ILE A 383 79.87 25.67 24.76
N LYS A 384 80.73 24.80 24.21
CA LYS A 384 80.77 23.37 24.58
C LYS A 384 81.30 23.17 25.99
N GLN A 385 82.35 23.87 26.39
CA GLN A 385 82.92 23.80 27.72
C GLN A 385 81.87 24.28 28.73
N HIS A 386 81.33 25.48 28.59
CA HIS A 386 80.22 26.01 29.38
C HIS A 386 78.94 25.19 29.28
N SER A 387 78.66 24.43 28.21
CA SER A 387 77.51 23.50 28.24
C SER A 387 77.81 22.28 29.12
N SER A 388 79.03 21.74 29.07
CA SER A 388 79.48 20.65 29.94
C SER A 388 79.65 21.09 31.40
N GLU A 389 80.20 22.28 31.64
CA GLU A 389 80.27 22.94 32.95
C GLU A 389 78.87 23.32 33.44
N LYS A 390 77.94 23.78 32.60
CA LYS A 390 76.54 23.99 33.01
C LYS A 390 75.86 22.68 33.36
N GLU A 391 76.22 21.56 32.73
CA GLU A 391 75.74 20.25 33.13
C GLU A 391 76.36 19.78 34.46
N GLN A 392 77.65 20.06 34.69
CA GLN A 392 78.35 19.77 35.94
C GLN A 392 77.90 20.69 37.09
N LEU A 393 77.90 22.00 36.91
CA LEU A 393 77.35 23.02 37.80
C LEU A 393 75.84 22.90 37.96
N SER A 394 75.07 22.25 37.07
CA SER A 394 73.68 21.90 37.37
C SER A 394 73.65 20.82 38.47
N LYS A 395 74.47 19.77 38.32
CA LYS A 395 74.65 18.72 39.34
C LYS A 395 75.24 19.30 40.64
N GLU A 396 76.15 20.27 40.55
CA GLU A 396 76.82 20.90 41.68
C GLU A 396 75.98 22.01 42.34
N ARG A 397 75.17 22.76 41.60
CA ARG A 397 74.19 23.74 42.13
C ARG A 397 73.09 23.03 42.91
N ASN A 398 72.67 21.84 42.49
CA ASN A 398 71.79 21.01 43.31
C ASN A 398 72.44 20.62 44.65
N LEU A 399 73.77 20.55 44.71
CA LEU A 399 74.59 20.18 45.88
C LEU A 399 75.14 21.39 46.68
N LEU A 400 75.08 22.60 46.09
CA LEU A 400 75.48 23.89 46.69
C LEU A 400 74.27 24.74 47.10
N GLN A 401 73.09 24.56 46.50
CA GLN A 401 71.84 25.10 47.03
C GLN A 401 71.52 24.47 48.40
N GLU A 402 72.04 23.27 48.67
CA GLU A 402 72.09 22.59 49.97
C GLU A 402 73.09 23.21 50.98
N LYS A 403 73.98 24.11 50.52
CA LYS A 403 75.04 24.77 51.32
C LYS A 403 74.89 26.29 51.39
N LEU A 404 74.16 26.90 50.48
CA LEU A 404 73.96 28.36 50.39
C LEU A 404 72.92 28.93 51.37
N GLU A 405 72.30 28.09 52.21
CA GLU A 405 71.63 28.56 53.44
C GLU A 405 72.64 29.02 54.52
N ALA A 406 73.92 28.62 54.42
CA ALA A 406 74.85 28.71 55.56
C ALA A 406 75.67 30.02 55.66
N ILE A 407 75.90 30.76 54.56
CA ILE A 407 76.88 31.86 54.54
C ILE A 407 76.38 33.06 53.71
N GLN A 408 75.43 33.82 54.28
CA GLN A 408 75.00 35.12 53.75
C GLN A 408 75.09 36.22 54.82
N GLN A 409 76.27 36.38 55.43
CA GLN A 409 76.56 37.48 56.36
C GLN A 409 77.95 38.08 56.08
N GLN A 410 77.97 39.41 55.89
CA GLN A 410 79.11 40.32 56.13
C GLN A 410 80.28 40.29 55.11
N ASN A 411 80.93 41.40 54.70
CA ASN A 411 80.90 42.82 55.10
C ASN A 411 81.42 43.74 53.96
N SER A 412 81.28 45.08 54.06
CA SER A 412 82.19 46.03 53.39
C SER A 412 82.17 47.48 53.96
N SER A 413 83.29 48.21 53.73
CA SER A 413 83.52 49.68 53.76
C SER A 413 84.54 50.25 54.79
N PHE A 414 85.13 51.43 54.48
CA PHE A 414 86.37 52.01 55.03
C PHE A 414 86.24 53.53 55.33
N VAL A 415 87.22 54.13 56.04
CA VAL A 415 87.17 55.47 56.71
C VAL A 415 88.22 56.49 56.15
N LYS A 416 88.14 57.78 56.54
CA LYS A 416 89.14 58.87 56.37
C LYS A 416 89.28 59.72 57.66
N ASP A 417 90.40 60.43 57.83
CA ASP A 417 90.77 61.21 59.03
C ASP A 417 91.46 62.58 58.77
N ASP A 418 91.68 63.34 59.86
CA ASP A 418 91.90 64.81 59.97
C ASP A 418 93.35 65.26 60.34
N PRO A 419 93.75 66.55 60.18
CA PRO A 419 95.04 67.11 60.63
C PRO A 419 94.95 68.35 61.56
N SER A 420 96.01 68.70 62.31
CA SER A 420 96.10 69.98 63.05
C SER A 420 97.51 70.38 63.52
N GLU A 421 98.04 71.53 63.08
CA GLU A 421 99.22 72.17 63.71
C GLU A 421 99.13 73.71 63.89
N LEU A 422 97.89 74.23 64.02
CA LEU A 422 97.49 75.02 65.19
C LEU A 422 97.96 76.50 65.30
N LYS A 423 99.29 76.73 65.34
CA LYS A 423 99.88 77.88 66.07
C LYS A 423 101.03 78.63 65.42
N VAL A 424 101.86 78.01 64.56
CA VAL A 424 102.61 78.79 63.55
C VAL A 424 101.61 79.51 62.64
N GLN A 425 100.48 78.84 62.43
CA GLN A 425 99.27 79.46 61.91
C GLN A 425 98.94 80.78 62.63
N ILE A 426 99.04 81.03 63.93
CA ILE A 426 98.52 82.27 64.56
C ILE A 426 99.07 83.62 64.01
N ASN A 427 100.27 83.68 63.43
CA ASN A 427 100.77 84.90 62.73
C ASN A 427 100.70 84.80 61.20
N ILE A 428 100.83 83.59 60.63
CA ILE A 428 100.50 83.39 59.22
C ILE A 428 99.01 83.73 59.02
N LEU A 429 98.13 83.39 59.96
CA LEU A 429 96.69 83.67 60.11
C LEU A 429 96.36 85.15 60.14
N LYS A 430 97.33 86.06 60.32
CA LYS A 430 97.08 87.51 60.31
C LYS A 430 97.28 88.11 58.92
N ASN A 431 98.37 87.76 58.25
CA ASN A 431 98.55 88.05 56.82
C ASN A 431 97.58 87.22 55.97
N GLN A 432 97.34 85.96 56.34
CA GLN A 432 96.23 85.16 55.88
C GLN A 432 94.91 85.75 56.35
N ASN A 433 94.76 86.55 57.41
CA ASN A 433 93.45 87.17 57.69
C ASN A 433 93.15 88.21 56.61
N ASP A 434 94.14 88.99 56.21
CA ASP A 434 93.97 90.00 55.16
C ASP A 434 93.87 89.35 53.76
N GLU A 435 94.66 88.30 53.51
CA GLU A 435 94.58 87.49 52.29
C GLU A 435 93.31 86.61 52.26
N LEU A 436 92.81 86.13 53.41
CA LEU A 436 91.51 85.46 53.56
C LEU A 436 90.38 86.46 53.51
N ASN A 437 90.54 87.72 53.94
CA ASN A 437 89.54 88.77 53.74
C ASN A 437 89.46 89.12 52.26
N GLN A 438 90.58 89.19 51.55
CA GLN A 438 90.59 89.40 50.09
C GLN A 438 90.05 88.16 49.34
N LYS A 439 90.41 86.94 49.76
CA LYS A 439 89.78 85.71 49.26
C LYS A 439 88.31 85.66 49.62
N LEU A 440 87.89 86.08 50.81
CA LEU A 440 86.48 86.14 51.24
C LEU A 440 85.72 87.19 50.43
N GLN A 441 86.34 88.34 50.11
CA GLN A 441 85.75 89.33 49.21
C GLN A 441 85.55 88.75 47.80
N ASN A 442 86.54 88.00 47.30
CA ASN A 442 86.46 87.30 46.02
C ASN A 442 85.48 86.12 46.05
N GLU A 443 85.38 85.39 47.16
CA GLU A 443 84.42 84.30 47.38
C GLU A 443 83.01 84.85 47.62
N ILE A 444 82.85 86.04 48.20
CA ILE A 444 81.56 86.75 48.27
C ILE A 444 81.16 87.18 46.85
N SER A 445 82.05 87.79 46.09
CA SER A 445 81.80 88.15 44.68
C SER A 445 81.50 86.92 43.80
N ASN A 446 82.22 85.81 44.00
CA ASN A 446 81.94 84.53 43.36
C ASN A 446 80.61 83.95 43.85
N ASN A 447 80.26 84.03 45.14
CA ASN A 447 78.97 83.57 45.66
C ASN A 447 77.81 84.46 45.19
N GLU A 448 78.02 85.76 45.00
CA GLU A 448 77.05 86.68 44.40
C GLU A 448 76.83 86.32 42.92
N SER A 449 77.91 86.13 42.15
CA SER A 449 77.83 85.65 40.76
C SER A 449 77.21 84.25 40.64
N MET A 450 77.55 83.33 41.54
CA MET A 450 76.95 81.99 41.61
C MET A 450 75.49 82.05 42.07
N LYS A 451 75.10 83.01 42.91
CA LYS A 451 73.71 83.26 43.32
C LYS A 451 72.90 83.85 42.18
N GLU A 452 73.44 84.81 41.43
CA GLU A 452 72.80 85.32 40.21
C GLU A 452 72.63 84.22 39.15
N GLN A 453 73.65 83.36 38.98
CA GLN A 453 73.53 82.17 38.13
C GLN A 453 72.49 81.17 38.67
N LEU A 454 72.42 80.96 39.99
CA LEU A 454 71.43 80.07 40.61
C LEU A 454 70.01 80.63 40.44
N GLU A 455 69.81 81.92 40.66
CA GLU A 455 68.53 82.62 40.43
C GLU A 455 68.11 82.53 38.95
N ALA A 456 69.04 82.76 38.01
CA ALA A 456 68.78 82.58 36.58
C ALA A 456 68.47 81.11 36.19
N GLN A 457 69.07 80.12 36.85
CA GLN A 457 68.72 78.70 36.66
C GLN A 457 67.38 78.36 37.30
N ILE A 458 67.04 78.95 38.46
CA ILE A 458 65.73 78.78 39.11
C ILE A 458 64.62 79.36 38.23
N ASP A 459 64.79 80.56 37.68
CA ASP A 459 63.83 81.16 36.75
C ASP A 459 63.65 80.31 35.50
N LYS A 460 64.75 79.77 34.96
CA LYS A 460 64.72 78.86 33.80
C LYS A 460 64.07 77.52 34.11
N ILE A 461 64.27 76.97 35.30
CA ILE A 461 63.57 75.77 35.79
C ILE A 461 62.07 76.08 35.94
N ALA A 462 61.68 77.21 36.54
CA ALA A 462 60.29 77.62 36.69
C ALA A 462 59.59 77.88 35.34
N GLU A 463 60.31 78.35 34.32
CA GLU A 463 59.80 78.47 32.96
C GLU A 463 59.64 77.08 32.30
N LEU A 464 60.63 76.20 32.43
CA LEU A 464 60.52 74.81 31.95
C LEU A 464 59.36 74.06 32.63
N GLU A 465 59.19 74.19 33.94
CA GLU A 465 58.06 73.61 34.69
C GLU A 465 56.71 74.12 34.16
N LYS A 466 56.57 75.42 33.88
CA LYS A 466 55.37 75.97 33.23
C LYS A 466 55.12 75.38 31.84
N THR A 467 56.17 75.16 31.04
CA THR A 467 56.01 74.49 29.72
C THR A 467 55.61 73.02 29.87
N VAL A 468 56.16 72.30 30.87
CA VAL A 468 55.80 70.90 31.15
C VAL A 468 54.36 70.78 31.66
N VAL A 469 53.88 71.72 32.46
CA VAL A 469 52.46 71.75 32.89
C VAL A 469 51.53 71.95 31.69
N ARG A 470 51.79 72.95 30.84
CA ARG A 470 50.99 73.17 29.62
C ARG A 470 50.99 71.96 28.68
N LEU A 471 52.15 71.37 28.44
CA LEU A 471 52.26 70.16 27.60
C LEU A 471 51.51 68.95 28.19
N LYS A 472 51.39 68.84 29.52
CA LYS A 472 50.56 67.82 30.17
C LYS A 472 49.07 68.11 30.03
N GLU A 473 48.66 69.37 30.16
CA GLU A 473 47.27 69.80 29.93
C GLU A 473 46.85 69.53 28.48
N ASP A 474 47.65 69.99 27.50
CA ASP A 474 47.45 69.73 26.07
C ASP A 474 47.40 68.21 25.75
N GLN A 475 48.19 67.39 26.45
CA GLN A 475 48.18 65.94 26.28
C GLN A 475 46.89 65.30 26.82
N VAL A 476 46.35 65.78 27.95
CA VAL A 476 45.09 65.31 28.51
C VAL A 476 43.92 65.69 27.62
N ASP A 477 43.87 66.92 27.11
CA ASP A 477 42.80 67.36 26.21
C ASP A 477 42.87 66.67 24.85
N LYS A 478 44.08 66.42 24.32
CA LYS A 478 44.26 65.57 23.14
C LYS A 478 43.79 64.13 23.38
N SER A 479 44.05 63.56 24.57
CA SER A 479 43.59 62.21 24.92
C SER A 479 42.06 62.14 24.98
N ARG A 480 41.41 63.12 25.61
CA ARG A 480 39.94 63.23 25.65
C ARG A 480 39.34 63.41 24.27
N LEU A 481 39.94 64.25 23.42
CA LEU A 481 39.47 64.44 22.04
C LEU A 481 39.57 63.13 21.25
N MET A 482 40.69 62.40 21.36
CA MET A 482 40.85 61.08 20.73
C MET A 482 39.81 60.08 21.23
N GLU A 483 39.53 60.03 22.53
CA GLU A 483 38.52 59.15 23.13
C GLU A 483 37.10 59.48 22.64
N THR A 484 36.74 60.77 22.56
CA THR A 484 35.45 61.20 21.97
C THR A 484 35.37 60.86 20.48
N MET A 485 36.43 61.08 19.70
CA MET A 485 36.46 60.70 18.27
C MET A 485 36.38 59.19 18.05
N GLU A 486 36.98 58.38 18.93
CA GLU A 486 36.91 56.92 18.85
C GLU A 486 35.52 56.41 19.26
N SER A 487 34.91 56.99 20.30
CA SER A 487 33.50 56.77 20.65
C SER A 487 32.56 57.12 19.50
N ASP A 488 32.69 58.30 18.91
CA ASP A 488 31.84 58.76 17.80
C ASP A 488 32.06 57.91 16.53
N LYS A 489 33.29 57.47 16.26
CA LYS A 489 33.60 56.53 15.18
C LYS A 489 32.93 55.17 15.41
N VAL A 490 32.89 54.67 16.65
CA VAL A 490 32.17 53.43 17.01
C VAL A 490 30.65 53.64 16.91
N ALA A 491 30.11 54.77 17.36
CA ALA A 491 28.70 55.10 17.24
C ALA A 491 28.25 55.22 15.78
N ALA A 492 29.01 55.95 14.94
CA ALA A 492 28.79 56.06 13.51
C ALA A 492 28.93 54.71 12.80
N SER A 493 29.91 53.89 13.18
CA SER A 493 30.07 52.53 12.64
C SER A 493 28.86 51.65 12.97
N ARG A 494 28.34 51.71 14.20
CA ARG A 494 27.12 51.00 14.62
C ARG A 494 25.87 51.51 13.89
N ALA A 495 25.73 52.81 13.69
CA ALA A 495 24.62 53.38 12.91
C ALA A 495 24.69 52.99 11.43
N VAL A 496 25.88 52.96 10.83
CA VAL A 496 26.10 52.52 9.44
C VAL A 496 25.83 51.02 9.28
N THR A 497 26.23 50.17 10.24
CA THR A 497 25.91 48.74 10.18
C THR A 497 24.42 48.48 10.38
N GLN A 498 23.74 49.18 11.29
CA GLN A 498 22.28 49.12 11.42
C GLN A 498 21.55 49.58 10.14
N ASN A 499 21.95 50.70 9.54
CA ASN A 499 21.38 51.16 8.27
C ASN A 499 21.65 50.20 7.11
N ARG A 500 22.80 49.51 7.10
CA ARG A 500 23.11 48.46 6.12
C ARG A 500 22.24 47.23 6.31
N GLU A 501 22.00 46.83 7.55
CA GLU A 501 21.12 45.70 7.88
C GLU A 501 19.65 46.01 7.57
N LEU A 502 19.16 47.21 7.90
CA LEU A 502 17.82 47.66 7.53
C LEU A 502 17.62 47.72 6.01
N LYS A 503 18.64 48.16 5.24
CA LYS A 503 18.61 48.09 3.78
C LYS A 503 18.55 46.65 3.27
N LYS A 504 19.36 45.75 3.84
CA LYS A 504 19.34 44.32 3.49
C LYS A 504 17.97 43.69 3.78
N GLN A 505 17.35 44.01 4.91
CA GLN A 505 16.00 43.54 5.25
C GLN A 505 14.92 44.12 4.31
N LEU A 506 15.06 45.38 3.89
CA LEU A 506 14.20 45.99 2.86
C LEU A 506 14.39 45.34 1.48
N GLU A 507 15.62 45.05 1.08
CA GLU A 507 15.95 44.34 -0.16
C GLU A 507 15.38 42.91 -0.13
N GLU A 508 15.55 42.18 0.98
CA GLU A 508 14.96 40.85 1.20
C GLU A 508 13.44 40.86 1.15
N LEU A 509 12.78 41.84 1.80
CA LEU A 509 11.33 42.03 1.73
C LEU A 509 10.85 42.40 0.32
N GLN A 510 11.57 43.26 -0.39
CA GLN A 510 11.23 43.66 -1.76
C GLN A 510 11.40 42.48 -2.72
N THR A 511 12.48 41.71 -2.60
CA THR A 511 12.68 40.46 -3.36
C THR A 511 11.57 39.46 -3.05
N GLY A 512 11.26 39.22 -1.77
CA GLY A 512 10.18 38.33 -1.34
C GLY A 512 8.79 38.76 -1.83
N PHE A 513 8.52 40.06 -1.89
CA PHE A 513 7.29 40.59 -2.46
C PHE A 513 7.22 40.37 -3.98
N VAL A 514 8.32 40.59 -4.71
CA VAL A 514 8.39 40.37 -6.15
C VAL A 514 8.27 38.88 -6.48
N THR A 515 8.94 37.97 -5.76
CA THR A 515 8.79 36.52 -5.96
C THR A 515 7.36 36.08 -5.65
N MET A 516 6.80 36.43 -4.50
CA MET A 516 5.41 36.10 -4.14
C MET A 516 4.41 36.68 -5.15
N SER A 517 4.62 37.89 -5.67
CA SER A 517 3.75 38.48 -6.69
C SER A 517 3.86 37.75 -8.04
N ASN A 518 5.07 37.36 -8.44
CA ASN A 518 5.29 36.58 -9.67
C ASN A 518 4.74 35.16 -9.54
N ASP A 519 4.90 34.51 -8.40
CA ASP A 519 4.38 33.16 -8.16
C ASP A 519 2.86 33.17 -8.02
N LYS A 520 2.28 34.22 -7.41
CA LYS A 520 0.83 34.45 -7.45
C LYS A 520 0.32 34.67 -8.87
N LEU A 521 1.05 35.38 -9.72
CA LEU A 521 0.69 35.56 -11.13
C LEU A 521 0.70 34.22 -11.88
N LYS A 522 1.79 33.44 -11.78
CA LYS A 522 1.87 32.09 -12.37
C LYS A 522 0.76 31.16 -11.88
N LEU A 523 0.44 31.17 -10.58
CA LEU A 523 -0.64 30.36 -10.01
C LEU A 523 -2.01 30.79 -10.52
N VAL A 524 -2.22 32.07 -10.84
CA VAL A 524 -3.46 32.56 -11.48
C VAL A 524 -3.51 32.19 -12.95
N GLU A 525 -2.41 32.33 -13.69
CA GLU A 525 -2.29 31.92 -15.09
C GLU A 525 -2.52 30.41 -15.26
N GLU A 526 -1.92 29.58 -14.40
CA GLU A 526 -2.14 28.14 -14.37
C GLU A 526 -3.55 27.78 -13.92
N LEU A 527 -4.12 28.49 -12.94
CA LEU A 527 -5.51 28.27 -12.56
C LEU A 527 -6.48 28.57 -13.70
N ASP A 528 -6.22 29.61 -14.51
CA ASP A 528 -7.06 29.98 -15.64
C ASP A 528 -6.82 29.06 -16.86
N SER A 529 -5.59 28.55 -17.07
CA SER A 529 -5.31 27.50 -18.06
C SER A 529 -6.06 26.20 -17.72
N GLN A 530 -6.00 25.76 -16.46
CA GLN A 530 -6.69 24.56 -15.97
C GLN A 530 -8.22 24.70 -16.03
N LYS A 531 -8.77 25.90 -15.75
CA LYS A 531 -10.21 26.18 -16.01
C LYS A 531 -10.57 26.06 -17.48
N HIS A 532 -9.72 26.56 -18.39
CA HIS A 532 -9.97 26.45 -19.83
C HIS A 532 -9.97 24.98 -20.27
N ILE A 533 -8.97 24.21 -19.85
CA ILE A 533 -8.88 22.76 -20.12
C ILE A 533 -10.11 22.04 -19.56
N THR A 534 -10.51 22.33 -18.32
CA THR A 534 -11.72 21.75 -17.70
C THR A 534 -12.99 22.07 -18.50
N LYS A 535 -13.12 23.30 -19.01
CA LYS A 535 -14.24 23.71 -19.87
C LYS A 535 -14.23 22.96 -21.21
N GLU A 536 -13.07 22.85 -21.85
CA GLU A 536 -12.90 22.13 -23.13
C GLU A 536 -13.17 20.62 -22.98
N LEU A 537 -12.74 20.01 -21.87
CA LEU A 537 -13.08 18.62 -21.53
C LEU A 537 -14.58 18.44 -21.25
N GLY A 538 -15.23 19.39 -20.56
CA GLY A 538 -16.67 19.40 -20.37
C GLY A 538 -17.46 19.52 -21.68
N GLU A 539 -16.97 20.35 -22.62
CA GLU A 539 -17.54 20.47 -23.96
C GLU A 539 -17.37 19.17 -24.77
N ARG A 540 -16.19 18.52 -24.72
CA ARG A 540 -15.96 17.19 -25.33
C ARG A 540 -16.85 16.10 -24.74
N LEU A 541 -17.00 16.05 -23.40
CA LEU A 541 -17.89 15.09 -22.74
C LEU A 541 -19.35 15.32 -23.16
N SER A 542 -19.82 16.57 -23.20
CA SER A 542 -21.17 16.89 -23.69
C SER A 542 -21.38 16.52 -25.16
N GLN A 543 -20.33 16.55 -25.98
CA GLN A 543 -20.37 16.10 -27.37
C GLN A 543 -20.46 14.57 -27.46
N GLN A 544 -19.62 13.83 -26.72
CA GLN A 544 -19.68 12.37 -26.64
C GLN A 544 -21.01 11.86 -26.07
N GLU A 545 -21.60 12.56 -25.08
CA GLU A 545 -22.94 12.23 -24.57
C GLU A 545 -24.05 12.39 -25.62
N LYS A 546 -23.91 13.31 -26.58
CA LYS A 546 -24.85 13.48 -27.69
C LYS A 546 -24.67 12.36 -28.71
N GLU A 547 -23.42 12.07 -29.10
CA GLU A 547 -23.09 10.96 -30.01
C GLU A 547 -23.59 9.61 -29.45
N LEU A 548 -23.43 9.36 -28.14
CA LEU A 548 -23.96 8.16 -27.48
C LEU A 548 -25.49 8.11 -27.49
N LYS A 549 -26.19 9.25 -27.29
CA LYS A 549 -27.66 9.31 -27.39
C LYS A 549 -28.15 9.06 -28.82
N GLU A 550 -27.49 9.65 -29.81
CA GLU A 550 -27.80 9.42 -31.23
C GLU A 550 -27.58 7.96 -31.62
N LEU A 551 -26.50 7.32 -31.16
CA LEU A 551 -26.25 5.89 -31.37
C LEU A 551 -27.26 4.99 -30.65
N GLN A 552 -27.68 5.34 -29.42
CA GLN A 552 -28.74 4.63 -28.70
C GLN A 552 -30.09 4.73 -29.43
N GLU A 553 -30.43 5.91 -29.96
CA GLU A 553 -31.65 6.10 -30.74
C GLU A 553 -31.61 5.29 -32.05
N GLN A 554 -30.48 5.30 -32.76
CA GLN A 554 -30.27 4.48 -33.96
C GLN A 554 -30.37 2.98 -33.66
N LEU A 555 -29.80 2.50 -32.55
CA LEU A 555 -29.93 1.10 -32.13
C LEU A 555 -31.40 0.74 -31.84
N SER A 556 -32.12 1.58 -31.09
CA SER A 556 -33.53 1.36 -30.79
C SER A 556 -34.40 1.32 -32.05
N GLN A 557 -34.14 2.21 -33.03
CA GLN A 557 -34.81 2.18 -34.33
C GLN A 557 -34.53 0.86 -35.09
N ARG A 558 -33.27 0.37 -35.07
CA ARG A 558 -32.89 -0.91 -35.70
C ARG A 558 -33.49 -2.13 -35.01
N GLU A 559 -33.60 -2.11 -33.69
CA GLU A 559 -34.30 -3.16 -32.92
C GLU A 559 -35.80 -3.19 -33.29
N GLU A 560 -36.44 -2.03 -33.43
CA GLU A 560 -37.85 -1.95 -33.86
C GLU A 560 -38.03 -2.44 -35.31
N GLU A 561 -37.11 -2.12 -36.23
CA GLU A 561 -37.08 -2.66 -37.59
C GLU A 561 -36.92 -4.19 -37.61
N LEU A 562 -35.98 -4.72 -36.81
CA LEU A 562 -35.77 -6.17 -36.68
C LEU A 562 -36.99 -6.87 -36.09
N GLN A 563 -37.68 -6.27 -35.12
CA GLN A 563 -38.91 -6.82 -34.55
C GLN A 563 -40.07 -6.80 -35.56
N LYS A 564 -40.20 -5.73 -36.36
CA LYS A 564 -41.14 -5.66 -37.49
C LYS A 564 -40.84 -6.74 -38.54
N LEU A 565 -39.57 -6.95 -38.90
CA LEU A 565 -39.17 -7.98 -39.85
C LEU A 565 -39.40 -9.40 -39.31
N HIS A 566 -39.05 -9.65 -38.04
CA HIS A 566 -39.30 -10.93 -37.37
C HIS A 566 -40.79 -11.26 -37.34
N THR A 567 -41.64 -10.33 -36.87
CA THR A 567 -43.10 -10.55 -36.84
C THR A 567 -43.71 -10.75 -38.23
N SER A 568 -43.17 -10.11 -39.28
CA SER A 568 -43.54 -10.38 -40.66
C SER A 568 -43.12 -11.79 -41.12
N SER A 569 -41.89 -12.21 -40.79
CA SER A 569 -41.38 -13.55 -41.09
C SER A 569 -42.19 -14.65 -40.40
N THR A 570 -42.49 -14.50 -39.09
CA THR A 570 -43.35 -15.44 -38.34
C THR A 570 -44.74 -15.55 -38.96
N LYS A 571 -45.35 -14.44 -39.41
CA LYS A 571 -46.63 -14.46 -40.13
C LYS A 571 -46.53 -15.21 -41.46
N GLY A 572 -45.45 -15.02 -42.21
CA GLY A 572 -45.17 -15.76 -43.46
C GLY A 572 -45.06 -17.26 -43.23
N ILE A 573 -44.27 -17.69 -42.23
CA ILE A 573 -44.12 -19.10 -41.83
C ILE A 573 -45.47 -19.69 -41.41
N TYR A 574 -46.29 -18.96 -40.64
CA TYR A 574 -47.62 -19.42 -40.24
C TYR A 574 -48.55 -19.63 -41.45
N GLN A 575 -48.56 -18.70 -42.42
CA GLN A 575 -49.32 -18.86 -43.66
C GLN A 575 -48.81 -20.04 -44.50
N GLN A 576 -47.49 -20.21 -44.61
CA GLN A 576 -46.88 -21.32 -45.35
C GLN A 576 -47.23 -22.67 -44.71
N ASN A 577 -47.18 -22.79 -43.39
CA ASN A 577 -47.60 -23.98 -42.66
C ASN A 577 -49.09 -24.30 -42.89
N GLN A 578 -49.97 -23.30 -42.84
CA GLN A 578 -51.40 -23.51 -43.14
C GLN A 578 -51.64 -23.99 -44.58
N ILE A 579 -50.86 -23.51 -45.55
CA ILE A 579 -50.92 -24.00 -46.94
C ILE A 579 -50.39 -25.44 -47.02
N ALA A 580 -49.26 -25.74 -46.36
CA ALA A 580 -48.69 -27.09 -46.32
C ALA A 580 -49.64 -28.12 -45.69
N ASP A 581 -50.36 -27.76 -44.62
CA ASP A 581 -51.38 -28.63 -44.01
C ASP A 581 -52.55 -28.88 -44.96
N ARG A 582 -53.03 -27.84 -45.67
CA ARG A 582 -54.06 -28.00 -46.71
C ARG A 582 -53.58 -28.90 -47.85
N MET A 583 -52.33 -28.75 -48.30
CA MET A 583 -51.76 -29.64 -49.33
C MET A 583 -51.70 -31.08 -48.84
N ARG A 584 -51.20 -31.34 -47.62
CA ARG A 584 -51.20 -32.69 -47.02
C ARG A 584 -52.60 -33.31 -46.90
N HIS A 585 -53.62 -32.51 -46.59
CA HIS A 585 -55.00 -32.98 -46.60
C HIS A 585 -55.48 -33.37 -48.00
N TYR A 586 -55.18 -32.58 -49.04
CA TYR A 586 -55.52 -32.92 -50.41
C TYR A 586 -54.73 -34.11 -50.96
N GLU A 587 -53.46 -34.26 -50.60
CA GLU A 587 -52.62 -35.42 -50.93
C GLU A 587 -53.19 -36.69 -50.31
N ALA A 588 -53.53 -36.68 -49.02
CA ALA A 588 -54.16 -37.81 -48.34
C ALA A 588 -55.54 -38.15 -48.93
N GLN A 589 -56.34 -37.13 -49.30
CA GLN A 589 -57.63 -37.34 -49.99
C GLN A 589 -57.43 -37.93 -51.39
N GLY A 590 -56.39 -37.50 -52.11
CA GLY A 590 -56.00 -38.05 -53.41
C GLY A 590 -55.60 -39.52 -53.31
N GLN A 591 -54.73 -39.86 -52.36
CA GLN A 591 -54.31 -41.24 -52.07
C GLN A 591 -55.50 -42.14 -51.69
N LEU A 592 -56.44 -41.65 -50.88
CA LEU A 592 -57.67 -42.38 -50.55
C LEU A 592 -58.55 -42.59 -51.80
N THR A 593 -58.66 -41.58 -52.66
CA THR A 593 -59.42 -41.68 -53.92
C THR A 593 -58.78 -42.68 -54.88
N GLU A 594 -57.44 -42.69 -54.98
CA GLU A 594 -56.68 -43.66 -55.77
C GLU A 594 -56.81 -45.09 -55.21
N MET A 595 -56.80 -45.25 -53.88
CA MET A 595 -57.05 -46.53 -53.21
C MET A 595 -58.46 -47.05 -53.51
N LEU A 596 -59.48 -46.20 -53.38
CA LEU A 596 -60.87 -46.57 -53.73
C LEU A 596 -61.04 -46.90 -55.21
N GLN A 597 -60.32 -46.20 -56.11
CA GLN A 597 -60.29 -46.55 -57.54
C GLN A 597 -59.62 -47.90 -57.79
N LYS A 598 -58.52 -48.22 -57.08
CA LYS A 598 -57.85 -49.52 -57.14
C LYS A 598 -58.72 -50.64 -56.58
N GLU A 599 -59.38 -50.45 -55.45
CA GLU A 599 -60.32 -51.42 -54.89
C GLU A 599 -61.52 -51.64 -55.81
N LEU A 600 -62.08 -50.57 -56.40
CA LEU A 600 -63.17 -50.66 -57.38
C LEU A 600 -62.71 -51.37 -58.66
N HIS A 601 -61.48 -51.13 -59.13
CA HIS A 601 -60.92 -51.85 -60.28
C HIS A 601 -60.67 -53.33 -59.97
N GLN A 602 -60.11 -53.65 -58.80
CA GLN A 602 -59.95 -55.03 -58.34
C GLN A 602 -61.30 -55.74 -58.17
N ALA A 603 -62.34 -55.04 -57.69
CA ALA A 603 -63.69 -55.58 -57.63
C ALA A 603 -64.28 -55.81 -59.04
N GLN A 604 -64.03 -54.92 -60.00
CA GLN A 604 -64.41 -55.12 -61.40
C GLN A 604 -63.65 -56.30 -62.04
N GLU A 605 -62.34 -56.44 -61.80
CA GLU A 605 -61.55 -57.59 -62.24
C GLU A 605 -62.05 -58.87 -61.58
N GLN A 606 -62.34 -58.89 -60.28
CA GLN A 606 -62.94 -60.03 -59.59
C GLN A 606 -64.33 -60.36 -60.14
N ILE A 607 -65.16 -59.39 -60.48
CA ILE A 607 -66.46 -59.62 -61.14
C ILE A 607 -66.24 -60.20 -62.55
N ASN A 608 -65.27 -59.71 -63.32
CA ASN A 608 -64.94 -60.24 -64.65
C ASN A 608 -64.39 -61.67 -64.55
N VAL A 609 -63.50 -61.95 -63.60
CA VAL A 609 -62.98 -63.29 -63.31
C VAL A 609 -64.09 -64.20 -62.83
N LEU A 610 -64.97 -63.77 -61.92
CA LEU A 610 -66.14 -64.56 -61.47
C LEU A 610 -67.19 -64.73 -62.57
N THR A 611 -67.27 -63.82 -63.55
CA THR A 611 -68.16 -63.94 -64.72
C THR A 611 -67.58 -64.93 -65.72
N ASN A 612 -66.27 -64.85 -66.00
CA ASN A 612 -65.54 -65.83 -66.80
C ASN A 612 -65.61 -67.21 -66.13
N GLN A 613 -65.30 -67.31 -64.84
CA GLN A 613 -65.46 -68.52 -64.03
C GLN A 613 -66.92 -68.98 -63.97
N ASN A 614 -67.94 -68.11 -63.99
CA ASN A 614 -69.33 -68.57 -64.13
C ASN A 614 -69.61 -69.12 -65.54
N SER A 615 -68.97 -68.59 -66.59
CA SER A 615 -69.08 -69.15 -67.95
C SER A 615 -68.31 -70.47 -68.07
N GLU A 616 -67.14 -70.58 -67.46
CA GLU A 616 -66.30 -71.77 -67.38
C GLU A 616 -66.92 -72.83 -66.48
N LEU A 617 -67.51 -72.47 -65.34
CA LEU A 617 -68.28 -73.38 -64.48
C LEU A 617 -69.59 -73.79 -65.15
N ARG A 618 -70.22 -72.96 -65.98
CA ARG A 618 -71.33 -73.42 -66.83
C ARG A 618 -70.86 -74.41 -67.90
N MET A 619 -69.64 -74.29 -68.41
CA MET A 619 -69.02 -75.29 -69.29
C MET A 619 -68.57 -76.55 -68.51
N ALA A 620 -68.04 -76.41 -67.30
CA ALA A 620 -67.47 -77.48 -66.49
C ALA A 620 -68.53 -78.29 -65.72
N LEU A 621 -69.62 -77.66 -65.27
CA LEU A 621 -70.82 -78.34 -64.80
C LEU A 621 -71.51 -79.16 -65.91
N ALA A 622 -71.19 -78.89 -67.19
CA ALA A 622 -71.58 -79.74 -68.31
C ALA A 622 -70.57 -80.87 -68.61
N THR A 623 -69.39 -80.89 -67.97
CA THR A 623 -68.29 -81.84 -68.24
C THR A 623 -67.66 -82.41 -66.97
N GLN A 624 -68.46 -83.11 -66.16
CA GLN A 624 -68.07 -83.79 -64.89
C GLN A 624 -67.68 -82.80 -63.77
N SER A 625 -68.36 -82.77 -62.62
CA SER A 625 -68.54 -83.83 -61.62
C SER A 625 -67.21 -84.36 -61.03
N VAL A 626 -67.13 -84.37 -59.69
CA VAL A 626 -66.09 -84.97 -58.84
C VAL A 626 -64.91 -84.05 -58.44
N SER A 627 -64.77 -83.86 -57.11
CA SER A 627 -63.61 -83.39 -56.32
C SER A 627 -63.57 -81.92 -55.83
N ASP A 628 -63.93 -81.77 -54.55
CA ASP A 628 -63.40 -80.81 -53.55
C ASP A 628 -61.85 -80.98 -53.35
N GLU A 629 -61.07 -80.22 -52.56
CA GLU A 629 -61.24 -79.03 -51.69
C GLU A 629 -59.82 -78.43 -51.37
N SER A 630 -59.75 -77.38 -50.52
CA SER A 630 -58.53 -76.84 -49.85
C SER A 630 -57.64 -75.91 -50.70
N GLN A 631 -56.90 -74.91 -50.18
CA GLN A 631 -56.42 -74.62 -48.81
C GLN A 631 -56.54 -73.11 -48.45
N LYS A 632 -56.39 -72.74 -47.17
CA LYS A 632 -56.63 -71.36 -46.69
C LYS A 632 -55.74 -70.92 -45.50
N GLU A 633 -54.42 -70.97 -45.63
CA GLU A 633 -53.46 -70.65 -44.53
C GLU A 633 -52.34 -69.62 -44.85
N GLU A 634 -52.27 -69.06 -46.05
CA GLU A 634 -51.05 -68.35 -46.52
C GLU A 634 -50.93 -66.84 -46.20
N LYS A 635 -51.79 -66.26 -45.33
CA LYS A 635 -51.86 -64.78 -45.15
C LYS A 635 -51.03 -64.15 -44.02
N ASP A 636 -50.48 -64.92 -43.08
CA ASP A 636 -49.72 -64.38 -41.93
C ASP A 636 -48.20 -64.65 -41.98
N ALA A 637 -47.71 -65.22 -43.09
CA ALA A 637 -46.28 -65.23 -43.44
C ALA A 637 -45.85 -63.93 -44.14
N SER A 638 -46.63 -63.45 -45.12
CA SER A 638 -46.29 -62.28 -45.95
C SER A 638 -45.98 -61.02 -45.13
N LYS A 639 -46.83 -60.67 -44.17
CA LYS A 639 -46.69 -59.43 -43.37
C LYS A 639 -45.41 -59.38 -42.52
N ARG A 640 -44.84 -60.54 -42.14
CA ARG A 640 -43.54 -60.59 -41.45
C ARG A 640 -42.39 -60.38 -42.42
N ASN A 641 -42.48 -60.94 -43.63
CA ASN A 641 -41.48 -60.77 -44.66
C ASN A 641 -41.39 -59.31 -45.14
N ASP A 642 -42.52 -58.61 -45.27
CA ASP A 642 -42.55 -57.19 -45.67
C ASP A 642 -41.87 -56.27 -44.63
N LEU A 643 -42.09 -56.52 -43.34
CA LEU A 643 -41.44 -55.76 -42.26
C LEU A 643 -39.92 -56.04 -42.19
N VAL A 644 -39.52 -57.30 -42.38
CA VAL A 644 -38.10 -57.69 -42.45
C VAL A 644 -37.43 -57.07 -43.69
N ALA A 645 -38.13 -56.96 -44.82
CA ALA A 645 -37.62 -56.29 -46.02
C ALA A 645 -37.39 -54.79 -45.80
N GLN A 646 -38.33 -54.08 -45.15
CA GLN A 646 -38.16 -52.66 -44.80
C GLN A 646 -37.01 -52.41 -43.84
N LEU A 647 -36.88 -53.22 -42.78
CA LEU A 647 -35.77 -53.13 -41.84
C LEU A 647 -34.42 -53.44 -42.54
N SER A 648 -34.38 -54.44 -43.41
CA SER A 648 -33.18 -54.77 -44.20
C SER A 648 -32.77 -53.65 -45.17
N ALA A 649 -33.74 -52.93 -45.74
CA ALA A 649 -33.46 -51.75 -46.57
C ALA A 649 -32.89 -50.59 -45.76
N SER A 650 -33.43 -50.33 -44.57
CA SER A 650 -32.94 -49.26 -43.69
C SER A 650 -31.54 -49.58 -43.13
N VAL A 651 -31.24 -50.84 -42.81
CA VAL A 651 -29.88 -51.27 -42.41
C VAL A 651 -28.89 -51.04 -43.55
N ARG A 652 -29.21 -51.47 -44.78
CA ARG A 652 -28.34 -51.24 -45.95
C ARG A 652 -28.05 -49.76 -46.21
N GLN A 653 -29.02 -48.88 -45.98
CA GLN A 653 -28.78 -47.45 -46.15
C GLN A 653 -27.81 -46.90 -45.10
N LEU A 654 -27.95 -47.30 -43.83
CA LEU A 654 -27.01 -46.94 -42.77
C LEU A 654 -25.60 -47.53 -43.00
N GLU A 655 -25.52 -48.73 -43.57
CA GLU A 655 -24.24 -49.33 -43.99
C GLU A 655 -23.58 -48.53 -45.13
N MET A 656 -24.35 -48.07 -46.12
CA MET A 656 -23.84 -47.21 -47.20
C MET A 656 -23.36 -45.85 -46.67
N GLU A 657 -24.11 -45.22 -45.76
CA GLU A 657 -23.73 -43.95 -45.13
C GLU A 657 -22.47 -44.11 -44.27
N ARG A 658 -22.35 -45.20 -43.50
CA ARG A 658 -21.14 -45.58 -42.77
C ARG A 658 -19.95 -45.74 -43.73
N ASP A 659 -20.10 -46.50 -44.80
CA ASP A 659 -19.01 -46.78 -45.74
C ASP A 659 -18.58 -45.54 -46.53
N GLN A 660 -19.52 -44.61 -46.79
CA GLN A 660 -19.21 -43.30 -47.36
C GLN A 660 -18.42 -42.42 -46.38
N MET A 661 -18.78 -42.40 -45.09
CA MET A 661 -18.03 -41.70 -44.04
C MET A 661 -16.63 -42.29 -43.81
N ILE A 662 -16.49 -43.63 -43.85
CA ILE A 662 -15.20 -44.31 -43.77
C ILE A 662 -14.30 -43.91 -44.95
N LYS A 663 -14.82 -43.93 -46.18
CA LYS A 663 -14.06 -43.49 -47.37
C LYS A 663 -13.61 -42.03 -47.28
N GLN A 664 -14.45 -41.12 -46.79
CA GLN A 664 -14.05 -39.73 -46.56
C GLN A 664 -12.93 -39.62 -45.52
N LEU A 665 -12.97 -40.44 -44.46
CA LEU A 665 -11.90 -40.50 -43.45
C LEU A 665 -10.59 -41.09 -44.01
N GLU A 666 -10.68 -42.12 -44.84
CA GLU A 666 -9.52 -42.70 -45.55
C GLU A 666 -8.91 -41.72 -46.55
N GLU A 667 -9.73 -40.97 -47.29
CA GLU A 667 -9.30 -39.95 -48.24
C GLU A 667 -8.65 -38.77 -47.52
N GLN A 668 -9.20 -38.27 -46.41
CA GLN A 668 -8.54 -37.28 -45.56
C GLN A 668 -7.23 -37.81 -44.96
N LYS A 669 -7.18 -39.08 -44.53
CA LYS A 669 -5.97 -39.71 -43.99
C LYS A 669 -4.89 -39.88 -45.07
N SER A 670 -5.29 -40.20 -46.31
CA SER A 670 -4.43 -40.27 -47.49
C SER A 670 -3.87 -38.89 -47.85
N ASN A 671 -4.72 -37.86 -47.91
CA ASN A 671 -4.30 -36.48 -48.17
C ASN A 671 -3.31 -35.98 -47.09
N ARG A 672 -3.56 -36.32 -45.82
CA ARG A 672 -2.62 -36.01 -44.72
C ARG A 672 -1.31 -36.79 -44.84
N MET A 673 -1.35 -38.06 -45.22
CA MET A 673 -0.15 -38.87 -45.49
C MET A 673 0.66 -38.25 -46.64
N GLN A 674 0.04 -37.92 -47.77
CA GLN A 674 0.71 -37.27 -48.92
C GLN A 674 1.33 -35.93 -48.54
N LEU A 675 0.66 -35.11 -47.70
CA LEU A 675 1.23 -33.85 -47.24
C LEU A 675 2.45 -34.07 -46.31
N VAL A 676 2.43 -35.11 -45.48
CA VAL A 676 3.58 -35.52 -44.64
C VAL A 676 4.70 -36.13 -45.49
N GLU A 677 4.38 -36.89 -46.54
CA GLU A 677 5.33 -37.44 -47.51
C GLU A 677 6.02 -36.29 -48.26
N GLN A 678 5.28 -35.31 -48.78
CA GLN A 678 5.82 -34.11 -49.43
C GLN A 678 6.68 -33.27 -48.48
N LEU A 679 6.32 -33.15 -47.20
CA LEU A 679 7.15 -32.48 -46.21
C LEU A 679 8.43 -33.26 -45.87
N LYS A 680 8.38 -34.60 -45.89
CA LYS A 680 9.56 -35.46 -45.77
C LYS A 680 10.47 -35.38 -46.99
N GLU A 681 9.93 -35.52 -48.19
CA GLU A 681 10.65 -35.46 -49.46
C GLU A 681 11.38 -34.10 -49.62
N LYS A 682 10.73 -33.02 -49.19
CA LYS A 682 11.30 -31.67 -49.14
C LYS A 682 12.31 -31.46 -48.00
N ALA A 683 12.32 -32.33 -46.98
CA ALA A 683 13.34 -32.35 -45.92
C ALA A 683 14.54 -33.22 -46.29
N THR A 684 14.35 -34.34 -47.00
CA THR A 684 15.45 -35.17 -47.53
C THR A 684 16.22 -34.45 -48.64
N LEU A 685 15.54 -33.66 -49.47
CA LEU A 685 16.15 -32.72 -50.43
C LEU A 685 16.98 -31.58 -49.78
N LEU A 686 17.02 -31.49 -48.44
CA LEU A 686 17.85 -30.57 -47.67
C LEU A 686 18.88 -31.29 -46.77
N HIS A 687 19.08 -32.60 -46.97
CA HIS A 687 20.00 -33.41 -46.14
C HIS A 687 20.92 -34.38 -46.90
N ASP A 688 20.67 -34.65 -48.19
CA ASP A 688 21.49 -35.55 -49.01
C ASP A 688 22.43 -34.81 -49.98
N ASP A 689 23.16 -33.78 -49.51
CA ASP A 689 24.19 -33.07 -50.31
C ASP A 689 25.48 -32.73 -49.53
N ASP A 690 25.85 -33.59 -48.57
CA ASP A 690 27.19 -33.58 -47.96
C ASP A 690 28.13 -34.61 -48.62
N ASN A 691 28.21 -34.59 -49.96
CA ASN A 691 29.30 -35.28 -50.67
C ASN A 691 29.61 -34.74 -52.08
N GLY A 692 30.32 -33.61 -52.11
CA GLY A 692 31.36 -33.36 -53.12
C GLY A 692 30.96 -33.29 -54.60
N SER A 693 30.33 -32.18 -55.01
CA SER A 693 30.58 -31.62 -56.34
C SER A 693 30.51 -30.08 -56.34
N SER A 694 31.35 -29.47 -57.17
CA SER A 694 31.44 -28.01 -57.31
C SER A 694 30.28 -27.48 -58.16
N ASP A 695 29.11 -27.25 -57.58
CA ASP A 695 28.06 -26.49 -58.27
C ASP A 695 28.18 -24.98 -57.99
N VAL A 696 28.45 -24.22 -59.05
CA VAL A 696 28.67 -22.78 -58.98
C VAL A 696 27.31 -22.10 -59.08
N VAL A 697 26.74 -21.76 -57.91
CA VAL A 697 25.49 -20.97 -57.78
C VAL A 697 25.44 -19.89 -58.86
N SER A 698 24.42 -19.94 -59.71
CA SER A 698 24.35 -19.05 -60.87
C SER A 698 24.40 -17.60 -60.42
N ARG A 699 25.08 -16.74 -61.16
CA ARG A 699 25.20 -15.30 -60.82
C ARG A 699 23.82 -14.63 -60.64
N LYS A 700 22.77 -15.18 -61.26
CA LYS A 700 21.36 -14.78 -61.05
C LYS A 700 20.80 -15.27 -59.71
N GLU A 701 21.01 -16.52 -59.33
CA GLU A 701 20.56 -17.10 -58.06
C GLU A 701 21.27 -16.42 -56.88
N TYR A 702 22.59 -16.23 -56.95
CA TYR A 702 23.33 -15.47 -55.95
C TYR A 702 22.80 -14.03 -55.82
N ALA A 703 22.44 -13.37 -56.93
CA ALA A 703 21.84 -12.04 -56.89
C ALA A 703 20.42 -12.03 -56.30
N MET A 704 19.59 -13.05 -56.58
CA MET A 704 18.27 -13.20 -55.98
C MET A 704 18.34 -13.48 -54.48
N ILE A 705 19.19 -14.41 -54.05
CA ILE A 705 19.44 -14.74 -52.65
C ILE A 705 19.99 -13.51 -51.91
N LYS A 706 20.96 -12.79 -52.49
CA LYS A 706 21.48 -11.55 -51.91
C LYS A 706 20.41 -10.47 -51.76
N ASN A 707 19.51 -10.32 -52.74
CA ASN A 707 18.43 -9.34 -52.69
C ASN A 707 17.37 -9.74 -51.64
N ALA A 708 17.02 -11.02 -51.55
CA ALA A 708 16.16 -11.56 -50.50
C ALA A 708 16.78 -11.36 -49.10
N MET A 709 18.10 -11.59 -48.96
CA MET A 709 18.84 -11.36 -47.72
C MET A 709 18.81 -9.88 -47.33
N THR A 710 19.05 -8.95 -48.27
CA THR A 710 18.97 -7.50 -47.98
C THR A 710 17.55 -7.05 -47.60
N GLN A 711 16.51 -7.60 -48.22
CA GLN A 711 15.12 -7.32 -47.83
C GLN A 711 14.78 -7.89 -46.44
N LEU A 712 15.34 -9.05 -46.09
CA LEU A 712 15.21 -9.66 -44.77
C LEU A 712 15.92 -8.80 -43.71
N GLU A 713 17.17 -8.38 -43.96
CA GLU A 713 17.94 -7.47 -43.11
C GLU A 713 17.22 -6.12 -42.90
N GLU A 714 16.64 -5.56 -43.96
CA GLU A 714 15.90 -4.31 -43.88
C GLU A 714 14.62 -4.47 -43.04
N ARG A 715 13.86 -5.55 -43.23
CA ARG A 715 12.70 -5.87 -42.37
C ARG A 715 13.10 -6.14 -40.93
N PHE A 716 14.21 -6.82 -40.67
CA PHE A 716 14.72 -7.00 -39.30
C PHE A 716 15.12 -5.67 -38.65
N LYS A 717 15.79 -4.77 -39.38
CA LYS A 717 16.10 -3.41 -38.90
C LYS A 717 14.85 -2.58 -38.62
N GLN A 718 13.88 -2.57 -39.54
CA GLN A 718 12.59 -1.89 -39.32
C GLN A 718 11.85 -2.45 -38.10
N THR A 719 11.84 -3.78 -37.92
CA THR A 719 11.19 -4.43 -36.78
C THR A 719 11.92 -4.12 -35.47
N MET A 720 13.26 -4.16 -35.43
CA MET A 720 14.05 -3.79 -34.24
C MET A 720 13.89 -2.31 -33.88
N ASN A 721 13.89 -1.41 -34.86
CA ASN A 721 13.62 0.01 -34.62
C ASN A 721 12.21 0.19 -34.04
N ARG A 722 11.19 -0.51 -34.57
CA ARG A 722 9.84 -0.44 -34.03
C ARG A 722 9.72 -1.04 -32.63
N ILE A 723 10.48 -2.09 -32.32
CA ILE A 723 10.58 -2.64 -30.96
C ILE A 723 11.25 -1.65 -30.00
N ALA A 724 12.28 -0.92 -30.44
CA ALA A 724 12.92 0.13 -29.65
C ALA A 724 11.94 1.30 -29.38
N GLU A 725 11.28 1.82 -30.42
CA GLU A 725 10.25 2.86 -30.29
C GLU A 725 9.13 2.44 -29.32
N LEU A 726 8.61 1.21 -29.45
CA LEU A 726 7.58 0.67 -28.55
C LEU A 726 8.10 0.42 -27.13
N SER A 727 9.40 0.13 -26.96
CA SER A 727 10.03 0.00 -25.63
C SER A 727 10.16 1.36 -24.95
N ASP A 728 10.54 2.40 -25.68
CA ASP A 728 10.64 3.77 -25.17
C ASP A 728 9.25 4.34 -24.84
N GLU A 729 8.25 4.11 -25.71
CA GLU A 729 6.85 4.45 -25.47
C GLU A 729 6.31 3.71 -24.23
N ARG A 730 6.66 2.42 -24.04
CA ARG A 730 6.31 1.67 -22.83
C ARG A 730 6.94 2.26 -21.57
N GLN A 731 8.21 2.66 -21.61
CA GLN A 731 8.88 3.31 -20.47
C GLN A 731 8.25 4.66 -20.12
N GLN A 732 7.84 5.45 -21.12
CA GLN A 732 7.12 6.70 -20.91
C GLN A 732 5.74 6.46 -20.25
N LEU A 733 5.00 5.44 -20.71
CA LEU A 733 3.73 5.05 -20.11
C LEU A 733 3.92 4.48 -18.69
N GLU A 734 4.96 3.69 -18.43
CA GLU A 734 5.32 3.20 -17.08
C GLU A 734 5.60 4.37 -16.12
N HIS A 735 6.34 5.39 -16.58
CA HIS A 735 6.59 6.61 -15.80
C HIS A 735 5.30 7.40 -15.53
N LEU A 736 4.44 7.56 -16.55
CA LEU A 736 3.15 8.26 -16.39
C LEU A 736 2.22 7.52 -15.42
N VAL A 737 2.15 6.19 -15.49
CA VAL A 737 1.37 5.37 -14.54
C VAL A 737 1.91 5.53 -13.12
N MET A 738 3.24 5.55 -12.94
CA MET A 738 3.86 5.76 -11.62
C MET A 738 3.57 7.16 -11.06
N GLN A 739 3.54 8.19 -11.91
CA GLN A 739 3.13 9.54 -11.51
C GLN A 739 1.65 9.60 -11.12
N LEU A 740 0.75 9.08 -11.97
CA LEU A 740 -0.69 9.03 -11.71
C LEU A 740 -1.02 8.22 -10.45
N GLN A 741 -0.23 7.18 -10.15
CA GLN A 741 -0.36 6.43 -8.91
C GLN A 741 0.03 7.28 -7.69
N GLY A 742 1.14 8.03 -7.74
CA GLY A 742 1.51 8.97 -6.67
C GLY A 742 0.50 10.11 -6.48
N GLU A 743 -0.08 10.62 -7.56
CA GLU A 743 -1.20 11.58 -7.51
C GLU A 743 -2.45 10.96 -6.88
N THR A 744 -2.78 9.71 -7.22
CA THR A 744 -3.90 8.96 -6.64
C THR A 744 -3.71 8.69 -5.14
N ASP A 745 -2.51 8.29 -4.72
CA ASP A 745 -2.16 8.10 -3.31
C ASP A 745 -2.29 9.41 -2.53
N THR A 746 -1.82 10.53 -3.11
CA THR A 746 -1.96 11.88 -2.53
C THR A 746 -3.44 12.30 -2.40
N ILE A 747 -4.27 11.99 -3.41
CA ILE A 747 -5.73 12.21 -3.33
C ILE A 747 -6.36 11.33 -2.23
N GLY A 748 -5.88 10.10 -2.06
CA GLY A 748 -6.26 9.21 -0.95
C GLY A 748 -6.01 9.83 0.42
N ASP A 749 -4.82 10.41 0.63
CA ASP A 749 -4.48 11.13 1.86
C ASP A 749 -5.39 12.35 2.09
N TYR A 750 -5.68 13.14 1.06
CA TYR A 750 -6.64 14.24 1.16
C TYR A 750 -8.06 13.77 1.53
N ILE A 751 -8.52 12.66 0.98
CA ILE A 751 -9.81 12.06 1.34
C ILE A 751 -9.80 11.60 2.81
N ALA A 752 -8.73 10.94 3.27
CA ALA A 752 -8.58 10.51 4.65
C ALA A 752 -8.57 11.71 5.62
N LEU A 753 -7.77 12.75 5.34
CA LEU A 753 -7.74 13.99 6.12
C LEU A 753 -9.11 14.69 6.16
N TYR A 754 -9.81 14.76 5.03
CA TYR A 754 -11.17 15.33 4.98
C TYR A 754 -12.18 14.50 5.78
N GLN A 755 -12.11 13.18 5.72
CA GLN A 755 -12.95 12.29 6.54
C GLN A 755 -12.69 12.47 8.04
N ILE A 756 -11.43 12.57 8.45
CA ILE A 756 -11.02 12.83 9.84
C ILE A 756 -11.53 14.21 10.28
N GLN A 757 -11.30 15.26 9.50
CA GLN A 757 -11.76 16.62 9.79
C GLN A 757 -13.29 16.69 9.92
N ARG A 758 -14.02 16.02 9.02
CA ARG A 758 -15.49 15.92 9.04
C ARG A 758 -16.02 15.03 10.16
N GLY A 759 -15.23 14.05 10.63
CA GLY A 759 -15.48 13.30 11.86
C GLY A 759 -15.36 14.19 13.09
N LEU A 760 -14.27 14.94 13.21
CA LEU A 760 -14.02 15.85 14.34
C LEU A 760 -15.04 17.01 14.39
N MET A 761 -15.46 17.54 13.25
CA MET A 761 -16.55 18.52 13.19
C MET A 761 -17.90 17.93 13.62
N ARG A 762 -18.22 16.69 13.24
CA ARG A 762 -19.41 15.98 13.73
C ARG A 762 -19.36 15.73 15.23
N LYS A 763 -18.20 15.33 15.77
CA LYS A 763 -18.02 15.15 17.22
C LYS A 763 -18.24 16.46 17.97
N ARG A 764 -17.61 17.55 17.53
CA ARG A 764 -17.78 18.90 18.11
C ARG A 764 -19.22 19.44 17.98
N ALA A 765 -19.95 19.08 16.93
CA ALA A 765 -21.37 19.39 16.81
C ALA A 765 -22.18 18.60 17.85
N SER A 766 -21.98 17.28 17.92
CA SER A 766 -22.64 16.41 18.91
C SER A 766 -22.38 16.85 20.35
N GLU A 767 -21.15 17.21 20.70
CA GLU A 767 -20.78 17.73 22.03
C GLU A 767 -21.51 19.06 22.35
N LYS A 768 -21.72 19.92 21.35
CA LYS A 768 -22.51 21.16 21.51
C LYS A 768 -24.00 20.90 21.63
N ASP A 769 -24.54 19.98 20.82
CA ASP A 769 -25.96 19.64 20.84
C ASP A 769 -26.33 18.94 22.16
N GLU A 770 -25.45 18.08 22.69
CA GLU A 770 -25.58 17.46 24.01
C GLU A 770 -25.52 18.49 25.15
N TYR A 771 -24.60 19.47 25.08
CA TYR A 771 -24.54 20.58 26.03
C TYR A 771 -25.80 21.48 25.95
N ILE A 772 -26.33 21.76 24.75
CA ILE A 772 -27.60 22.49 24.58
C ILE A 772 -28.77 21.67 25.15
N ALA A 773 -28.78 20.35 24.96
CA ALA A 773 -29.79 19.46 25.53
C ALA A 773 -29.70 19.31 27.06
N GLN A 774 -28.51 19.44 27.65
CA GLN A 774 -28.34 19.56 29.10
C GLN A 774 -28.89 20.90 29.59
N LEU A 775 -28.47 22.03 29.01
CA LEU A 775 -29.00 23.36 29.37
C LEU A 775 -30.53 23.48 29.20
N ALA A 776 -31.11 22.78 28.21
CA ALA A 776 -32.55 22.71 28.01
C ALA A 776 -33.25 21.98 29.17
N ARG A 777 -32.70 20.84 29.62
CA ARG A 777 -33.18 20.09 30.80
C ARG A 777 -33.02 20.91 32.08
N ASP A 778 -31.84 21.47 32.33
CA ASP A 778 -31.57 22.30 33.51
C ASP A 778 -32.55 23.50 33.60
N ARG A 779 -32.89 24.09 32.45
CA ARG A 779 -33.89 25.17 32.34
C ARG A 779 -35.32 24.69 32.61
N GLU A 780 -35.67 23.48 32.21
CA GLU A 780 -36.98 22.89 32.46
C GLU A 780 -37.14 22.50 33.94
N ASP A 781 -36.12 21.88 34.52
CA ASP A 781 -36.04 21.57 35.96
C ASP A 781 -36.11 22.85 36.81
N MET A 782 -35.36 23.89 36.45
CA MET A 782 -35.45 25.21 37.10
C MET A 782 -36.85 25.83 36.98
N LYS A 783 -37.52 25.66 35.84
CA LYS A 783 -38.90 26.14 35.65
C LYS A 783 -39.89 25.33 36.50
N ALA A 784 -39.67 24.03 36.66
CA ALA A 784 -40.46 23.18 37.56
C ALA A 784 -40.28 23.61 39.03
N LYS A 785 -39.04 23.73 39.51
CA LYS A 785 -38.70 24.21 40.87
C LYS A 785 -39.30 25.59 41.17
N LEU A 786 -39.23 26.53 40.21
CA LEU A 786 -39.86 27.84 40.36
C LEU A 786 -41.41 27.76 40.39
N GLY A 787 -42.02 26.83 39.65
CA GLY A 787 -43.44 26.54 39.71
C GLY A 787 -43.87 25.94 41.06
N GLU A 788 -43.08 25.02 41.60
CA GLU A 788 -43.29 24.46 42.96
C GLU A 788 -43.14 25.53 44.04
N LEU A 789 -42.10 26.36 43.94
CA LEU A 789 -41.90 27.52 44.81
C LEU A 789 -43.11 28.47 44.75
N GLN A 790 -43.61 28.80 43.56
CA GLN A 790 -44.81 29.62 43.39
C GLN A 790 -46.04 28.98 44.04
N ASN A 791 -46.25 27.67 43.88
CA ASN A 791 -47.34 26.93 44.50
C ASN A 791 -47.22 26.90 46.04
N LEU A 792 -46.02 26.71 46.58
CA LEU A 792 -45.76 26.75 48.02
C LEU A 792 -45.95 28.16 48.60
N VAL A 793 -45.53 29.21 47.89
CA VAL A 793 -45.76 30.61 48.29
C VAL A 793 -47.25 30.94 48.28
N MET A 794 -48.00 30.51 47.25
CA MET A 794 -49.46 30.64 47.22
C MET A 794 -50.12 29.91 48.39
N ARG A 795 -49.69 28.67 48.68
CA ARG A 795 -50.15 27.91 49.84
C ARG A 795 -49.81 28.60 51.17
N LEU A 796 -48.63 29.19 51.32
CA LEU A 796 -48.28 30.00 52.50
C LEU A 796 -49.17 31.24 52.63
N LEU A 797 -49.51 31.91 51.52
CA LEU A 797 -50.40 33.06 51.54
C LEU A 797 -51.84 32.67 51.89
N GLU A 798 -52.31 31.49 51.45
CA GLU A 798 -53.58 30.90 51.84
C GLU A 798 -53.58 30.45 53.31
N GLU A 799 -52.55 29.75 53.77
CA GLU A 799 -52.36 29.38 55.18
C GLU A 799 -52.28 30.62 56.09
N ARG A 800 -51.63 31.70 55.64
CA ARG A 800 -51.60 32.99 56.36
C ARG A 800 -52.93 33.73 56.34
N LYS A 801 -53.72 33.62 55.26
CA LYS A 801 -55.11 34.12 55.23
C LYS A 801 -55.97 33.33 56.21
N LEU A 802 -55.87 32.00 56.20
CA LEU A 802 -56.58 31.10 57.11
C LEU A 802 -56.22 31.38 58.57
N PHE A 803 -54.93 31.54 58.90
CA PHE A 803 -54.48 31.95 60.23
C PHE A 803 -55.03 33.32 60.62
N LYS A 804 -55.03 34.31 59.72
CA LYS A 804 -55.65 35.62 59.99
C LYS A 804 -57.15 35.50 60.25
N SER A 805 -57.90 34.76 59.43
CA SER A 805 -59.33 34.54 59.69
C SER A 805 -59.57 33.74 60.98
N GLN A 806 -58.68 32.80 61.34
CA GLN A 806 -58.79 32.02 62.58
C GLN A 806 -58.40 32.83 63.82
N THR A 807 -57.56 33.86 63.67
CA THR A 807 -57.31 34.87 64.70
C THR A 807 -58.50 35.84 64.82
N GLN A 808 -59.08 36.27 63.69
CA GLN A 808 -60.32 37.06 63.70
C GLN A 808 -61.48 36.29 64.34
N ILE A 809 -61.61 34.97 64.13
CA ILE A 809 -62.63 34.14 64.81
C ILE A 809 -62.40 34.01 66.33
N LEU A 810 -61.20 34.35 66.85
CA LEU A 810 -60.95 34.44 68.29
C LEU A 810 -61.25 35.84 68.87
N ASP A 811 -61.25 36.89 68.04
CA ASP A 811 -61.68 38.25 68.43
C ASP A 811 -63.20 38.47 68.21
N ASP A 812 -63.78 37.88 67.15
CA ASP A 812 -65.19 38.00 66.75
C ASP A 812 -66.11 36.94 67.40
N ASN A 813 -65.62 36.16 68.38
CA ASN A 813 -66.46 35.30 69.23
C ASN A 813 -67.27 36.09 70.29
N ILE A 814 -67.43 37.39 70.08
CA ILE A 814 -68.51 38.21 70.65
C ILE A 814 -69.45 38.61 69.49
N ASN A 815 -70.59 37.90 69.43
CA ASN A 815 -71.74 38.04 68.51
C ASN A 815 -71.82 37.08 67.29
N PHE A 816 -72.69 36.09 67.46
CA PHE A 816 -73.90 35.89 66.63
C PHE A 816 -73.66 35.47 65.15
N ALA A 817 -73.62 34.17 64.82
CA ALA A 817 -74.74 33.22 64.68
C ALA A 817 -75.56 33.33 63.36
N GLU A 818 -75.85 32.14 62.77
CA GLU A 818 -76.81 31.86 61.68
C GLU A 818 -76.44 32.30 60.23
N ILE A 819 -76.83 31.62 59.12
CA ILE A 819 -77.15 30.19 58.81
C ILE A 819 -77.18 30.03 57.26
N SER A 820 -76.97 28.81 56.74
CA SER A 820 -77.25 28.29 55.35
C SER A 820 -76.65 29.01 54.12
N GLU A 821 -76.01 28.34 53.15
CA GLU A 821 -76.34 27.17 52.30
C GLU A 821 -77.20 27.43 51.03
N LEU A 822 -76.57 27.05 49.89
CA LEU A 822 -77.08 26.20 48.80
C LEU A 822 -77.41 26.76 47.39
N ALA A 823 -76.84 26.01 46.42
CA ALA A 823 -77.30 25.72 45.04
C ALA A 823 -77.04 26.78 43.95
N SER A 824 -76.61 26.45 42.71
CA SER A 824 -76.45 25.15 42.00
C SER A 824 -75.19 25.20 41.08
N ASN A 825 -74.41 24.13 40.78
CA ASN A 825 -74.72 22.84 40.14
C ASN A 825 -75.39 22.99 38.73
N LYS A 826 -75.06 22.27 37.64
CA LYS A 826 -74.09 21.18 37.37
C LYS A 826 -74.03 20.86 35.84
N LYS A 827 -73.18 19.88 35.46
CA LYS A 827 -73.02 19.14 34.16
C LYS A 827 -72.13 19.81 33.10
N ALA A 828 -71.08 19.19 32.49
CA ALA A 828 -70.60 17.80 32.26
C ALA A 828 -70.90 17.20 30.86
N ILE A 829 -70.10 16.17 30.49
CA ILE A 829 -70.12 15.31 29.26
C ILE A 829 -69.23 15.87 28.10
N SER A 830 -68.41 15.11 27.34
CA SER A 830 -67.65 13.84 27.52
C SER A 830 -66.81 13.51 26.25
N LYS A 831 -65.74 12.69 26.34
CA LYS A 831 -65.18 11.82 25.26
C LYS A 831 -64.54 12.51 24.03
N ASP A 832 -63.69 11.91 23.19
CA ASP A 832 -62.85 10.67 23.11
C ASP A 832 -61.83 10.93 21.96
N ALA A 833 -60.67 10.29 21.73
CA ALA A 833 -59.70 9.50 22.52
C ALA A 833 -58.47 9.17 21.58
N VAL A 834 -57.40 8.48 22.08
CA VAL A 834 -56.36 7.74 21.28
C VAL A 834 -55.31 8.62 20.53
N ASP A 835 -54.01 8.31 20.39
CA ASP A 835 -53.17 7.12 20.72
C ASP A 835 -51.74 7.51 21.20
N SER A 836 -51.05 6.61 21.90
CA SER A 836 -49.60 6.33 21.80
C SER A 836 -49.13 5.35 22.89
N ASN A 837 -48.89 4.10 22.53
CA ASN A 837 -48.21 3.10 23.36
C ASN A 837 -46.76 3.50 23.69
N SER A 838 -46.35 3.29 24.94
CA SER A 838 -45.10 2.57 25.23
C SER A 838 -45.18 1.90 26.60
N GLU A 839 -44.40 0.84 26.79
CA GLU A 839 -44.69 -0.21 27.75
C GLU A 839 -44.09 0.02 29.14
N ARG A 840 -44.69 -0.65 30.14
CA ARG A 840 -44.16 -0.75 31.49
C ARG A 840 -42.81 -1.44 31.49
N GLU A 841 -41.90 -0.97 32.35
CA GLU A 841 -41.15 -1.89 33.18
C GLU A 841 -41.05 -1.38 34.63
N THR A 842 -40.95 -2.31 35.57
CA THR A 842 -41.24 -2.10 37.00
C THR A 842 -39.96 -2.08 37.83
N LYS A 843 -39.92 -1.25 38.89
CA LYS A 843 -39.08 -1.51 40.07
C LYS A 843 -39.58 -0.78 41.31
N VAL A 844 -40.28 -1.56 42.13
CA VAL A 844 -40.33 -1.57 43.61
C VAL A 844 -39.84 -0.30 44.31
N GLU A 845 -40.79 0.45 44.88
CA GLU A 845 -40.55 1.27 46.07
C GLU A 845 -40.77 0.38 47.31
N GLU A 846 -39.90 0.51 48.32
CA GLU A 846 -40.13 -0.07 49.65
C GLU A 846 -40.71 1.01 50.58
N ASP A 847 -41.82 0.68 51.25
CA ASP A 847 -42.40 1.49 52.31
C ASP A 847 -41.41 1.67 53.47
N GLU A 848 -41.31 2.87 54.04
CA GLU A 848 -41.25 2.96 55.49
C GLU A 848 -42.07 4.13 56.03
N SER A 849 -42.96 3.79 56.97
CA SER A 849 -43.96 4.68 57.53
C SER A 849 -43.49 5.29 58.84
N SER A 850 -43.77 6.57 59.07
CA SER A 850 -43.93 7.07 60.44
C SER A 850 -44.97 8.19 60.49
N SER A 851 -45.97 7.98 61.36
CA SER A 851 -47.16 8.80 61.49
C SER A 851 -47.01 9.90 62.54
N GLU A 852 -47.50 11.09 62.19
CA GLU A 852 -48.22 12.02 63.07
C GLU A 852 -47.63 12.38 64.45
N THR A 853 -47.14 13.62 64.58
CA THR A 853 -47.61 14.56 65.64
C THR A 853 -47.36 16.01 65.20
N GLU A 854 -48.17 16.94 65.74
CA GLU A 854 -48.11 18.42 65.65
C GLU A 854 -48.97 19.11 64.56
N SER A 855 -50.26 19.19 64.86
CA SER A 855 -51.29 20.01 64.19
C SER A 855 -51.14 21.54 64.36
N SER A 856 -49.96 22.03 64.76
CA SER A 856 -49.65 23.46 64.99
C SER A 856 -48.60 24.04 64.03
N LYS A 857 -47.91 23.21 63.23
CA LYS A 857 -46.72 23.62 62.46
C LYS A 857 -46.92 23.88 60.95
N LYS A 858 -48.14 23.85 60.42
CA LYS A 858 -48.39 23.98 58.96
C LYS A 858 -47.63 25.12 58.26
N PRO A 859 -47.78 26.41 58.64
CA PRO A 859 -47.05 27.49 57.98
C PRO A 859 -45.53 27.39 58.18
N GLU A 860 -45.07 26.82 59.29
CA GLU A 860 -43.63 26.63 59.57
C GLU A 860 -43.03 25.53 58.68
N THR A 861 -43.79 24.47 58.40
CA THR A 861 -43.37 23.39 57.47
C THR A 861 -43.38 23.85 56.01
N THR A 862 -44.38 24.64 55.60
CA THR A 862 -44.42 25.20 54.24
C THR A 862 -43.30 26.24 54.04
N ALA A 863 -42.99 27.05 55.06
CA ALA A 863 -41.87 27.98 55.03
C ALA A 863 -40.50 27.28 54.97
N LYS A 864 -40.29 26.19 55.71
CA LYS A 864 -39.06 25.37 55.60
C LYS A 864 -38.87 24.83 54.19
N LYS A 865 -39.89 24.19 53.61
CA LYS A 865 -39.84 23.68 52.23
C LYS A 865 -39.51 24.76 51.19
N ILE A 866 -39.94 26.00 51.41
CA ILE A 866 -39.59 27.15 50.55
C ILE A 866 -38.11 27.51 50.70
N ILE A 867 -37.57 27.52 51.92
CA ILE A 867 -36.15 27.78 52.18
C ILE A 867 -35.28 26.66 51.60
N ASP A 868 -35.70 25.40 51.75
CA ASP A 868 -35.00 24.23 51.20
C ASP A 868 -34.93 24.32 49.66
N LEU A 869 -36.06 24.60 48.98
CA LEU A 869 -36.12 24.81 47.52
C LEU A 869 -35.29 26.02 47.06
N LEU A 870 -35.26 27.12 47.82
CA LEU A 870 -34.42 28.28 47.50
C LEU A 870 -32.93 27.95 47.64
N THR A 871 -32.55 27.17 48.66
CA THR A 871 -31.17 26.70 48.86
C THR A 871 -30.76 25.74 47.74
N GLU A 872 -31.66 24.87 47.29
CA GLU A 872 -31.43 23.98 46.17
C GLU A 872 -31.23 24.77 44.85
N ILE A 873 -32.08 25.77 44.59
CA ILE A 873 -31.94 26.69 43.45
C ILE A 873 -30.63 27.48 43.50
N GLU A 874 -30.19 27.92 44.69
CA GLU A 874 -28.90 28.61 44.89
C GLU A 874 -27.71 27.67 44.66
N SER A 875 -27.86 26.37 44.97
CA SER A 875 -26.82 25.36 44.73
C SER A 875 -26.68 24.91 43.28
N THR A 876 -27.71 25.07 42.45
CA THR A 876 -27.65 24.79 41.00
C THR A 876 -26.85 25.85 40.24
N ASN A 877 -25.52 25.71 40.26
CA ASN A 877 -24.55 26.57 39.59
C ASN A 877 -24.71 26.61 38.06
N LEU A 878 -25.53 27.54 37.55
CA LEU A 878 -25.75 27.78 36.13
C LEU A 878 -24.57 28.47 35.39
N VAL A 879 -23.43 28.73 36.05
CA VAL A 879 -22.33 29.54 35.49
C VAL A 879 -20.93 29.04 35.88
N GLU A 880 -20.67 27.74 35.80
CA GLU A 880 -19.30 27.27 35.55
C GLU A 880 -19.07 27.11 34.05
N LYS A 881 -18.26 28.00 33.47
CA LYS A 881 -17.71 27.80 32.12
C LYS A 881 -16.62 26.72 32.22
N PRO A 882 -16.75 25.55 31.58
CA PRO A 882 -15.57 24.83 31.18
C PRO A 882 -14.89 25.67 30.10
N VAL A 883 -13.74 26.26 30.45
CA VAL A 883 -12.76 26.66 29.43
C VAL A 883 -12.47 25.40 28.61
N LEU A 884 -12.45 25.49 27.27
CA LEU A 884 -12.17 24.33 26.42
C LEU A 884 -10.72 23.85 26.63
N GLU A 885 -10.51 22.96 27.60
CA GLU A 885 -9.32 22.11 27.72
C GLU A 885 -9.34 21.04 26.63
N ASN A 886 -9.19 21.47 25.38
CA ASN A 886 -8.95 20.61 24.22
C ASN A 886 -7.73 21.12 23.43
N PHE A 887 -6.67 21.46 24.16
CA PHE A 887 -5.36 21.76 23.59
C PHE A 887 -4.45 20.53 23.72
N HIS A 888 -4.54 19.61 22.76
CA HIS A 888 -3.57 18.51 22.66
C HIS A 888 -2.26 19.04 22.04
N PRO A 889 -1.13 19.02 22.76
CA PRO A 889 0.14 19.47 22.21
C PRO A 889 0.63 18.51 21.13
N CYS A 890 0.76 19.02 19.91
CA CYS A 890 1.49 18.38 18.81
C CYS A 890 2.93 18.06 19.28
N PRO A 891 3.40 16.79 19.24
CA PRO A 891 4.74 16.42 19.72
C PRO A 891 5.90 16.94 18.85
N VAL A 892 5.60 17.59 17.72
CA VAL A 892 6.56 18.15 16.75
C VAL A 892 6.61 19.69 16.81
N CYS A 893 5.73 20.31 17.60
CA CYS A 893 5.47 21.74 17.56
C CYS A 893 6.05 22.45 18.81
N SER A 894 7.33 22.83 18.76
CA SER A 894 7.96 23.60 19.85
C SER A 894 7.37 25.01 19.93
N GLY A 895 6.62 25.27 21.00
CA GLY A 895 5.76 26.46 21.12
C GLY A 895 6.50 27.79 21.15
N ARG A 896 6.60 28.45 20.00
CA ARG A 896 6.79 29.91 19.90
C ARG A 896 5.55 30.53 19.24
N LEU A 897 4.75 31.22 20.05
CA LEU A 897 3.78 32.19 19.56
C LEU A 897 4.55 33.34 18.89
N ILE A 898 4.31 33.52 17.59
CA ILE A 898 4.59 34.80 16.93
C ILE A 898 3.35 35.66 17.13
N THR A 899 3.48 36.71 17.95
CA THR A 899 2.54 37.83 17.93
C THR A 899 2.72 38.59 16.63
N VAL A 900 1.64 38.69 15.84
CA VAL A 900 1.51 39.64 14.72
C VAL A 900 1.15 41.01 15.26
#